data_AF-A0A554MR41-F1
#
_entry.id   AF-A0A554MR41-F1
#
_cell.length_a   1.000
_cell.length_b   1.000
_cell.length_c   1.000
_cell.angle_alpha   90.00
_cell.angle_beta   90.00
_cell.angle_gamma   90.00
#
_symmetry.space_group_name_H-M   'P 1'
#
loop_
_entity.id
_entity.type
_entity.pdbx_description
1 polymer ?
#
loop_
_entity_poly.entity_id
_entity_poly.type
_entity_poly.pdbx_seq_one_letter_code
_entity_poly.pdbx_strand_id
1 'polypeptide(L)'
;MQKISCQSYPDFDNHECVVKIEDSSVGLLAFIAIHNSALGPATGGTRMFDYGTEEGAVADVLRLSRAMTYKCAAADVPHGGGKAVIMGDPRKMKTPALLRAFAKAVNELEGAFSTGTDAGITKEDVEIMREVSGFINGKHGGDPAPYAALGTFYGIQSALLECFGNADCHGRVVAIKGIGKVGRSLISLLDKAGAKIIAADIDDAAVAWVKSHFPSVRLASPWEIHRQRADVFCPCAMGGEISRKAAMEITARIVCGAANNQLRDPACEQILFGRGILYVPDFVANAGGLIHVVDELAPLGYDADRVREKINNIRSLLGNIFELARRDLRLPNQVAEEIAEKKFNKKYPASPLEIHENAKTLLDLYLSKEDPFWESLREKRTLELFHAAARLVPAYSDFLKKHEVNPSKIRTWSDFQKNVPVMDKKNYLRAYPLEAMTWGGTLKGKPLNFAATSGSTGVPFYFPRSPQLEWQCSLTLELFLRSSSFGTQGPIAVINAFSMGVWMGGMITFKAFDMINQRGHCPVSVLCTGNSKPAIFAALREWAPHFSEVILIGYPPFIKDVIDEGPSEGIDWSKIRLRLHFATESFSEEFRDYMAQKASLKNPYLDTMNIYGSADIGAMGFETPQAILFRKLIVSSSEAAQALFSGKTATLAQFNPYFINFEAPDKNVLLSGDNTIPLLRYSLGDKGGVLSYKDMTAHMDTHVPLWREEMSKAGIVQRYSLPFVYVYERGDLSVSLYGAKVYPETIRKVFLEGRFSDFYTGKFTLIVRYDQEQNQHLEVHVEQKKDAPRSDSKMLADAIVALLVHENAEYRSHHDQIPDKVLPDVILWPFGDPLHFGPNPKQQWIK
;
A
#
# COMPACT_ATOMS: atom_id res chain seq x y z
N MET A 1 24.97 -21.20 -26.15
CA MET A 1 24.04 -20.06 -26.26
C MET A 1 24.81 -18.77 -26.53
N GLN A 2 24.28 -17.85 -27.34
CA GLN A 2 24.92 -16.56 -27.66
C GLN A 2 23.91 -15.41 -27.55
N LYS A 3 24.24 -14.33 -26.84
CA LYS A 3 23.44 -13.09 -26.86
C LYS A 3 23.58 -12.37 -28.20
N ILE A 4 22.48 -11.89 -28.77
CA ILE A 4 22.46 -11.18 -30.05
C ILE A 4 21.93 -9.75 -29.88
N SER A 5 22.45 -8.81 -30.67
CA SER A 5 21.95 -7.43 -30.70
C SER A 5 20.81 -7.31 -31.70
N CYS A 6 19.68 -6.76 -31.26
CA CYS A 6 18.48 -6.61 -32.08
C CYS A 6 18.05 -5.15 -32.27
N GLN A 7 18.90 -4.17 -31.93
CA GLN A 7 18.53 -2.73 -31.97
C GLN A 7 18.07 -2.23 -33.35
N SER A 8 18.50 -2.90 -34.43
CA SER A 8 18.10 -2.57 -35.80
C SER A 8 16.77 -3.19 -36.24
N TYR A 9 16.16 -4.07 -35.44
CA TYR A 9 14.89 -4.70 -35.76
C TYR A 9 13.72 -3.78 -35.41
N PRO A 10 12.72 -3.60 -36.31
CA PRO A 10 11.54 -2.78 -36.02
C PRO A 10 10.74 -3.23 -34.79
N ASP A 11 10.74 -4.53 -34.50
CA ASP A 11 10.01 -5.13 -33.36
C ASP A 11 10.79 -5.06 -32.03
N PHE A 12 12.01 -4.52 -32.02
CA PHE A 12 12.78 -4.34 -30.79
C PHE A 12 12.21 -3.17 -29.97
N ASP A 13 11.83 -3.45 -28.73
CA ASP A 13 11.23 -2.49 -27.79
C ASP A 13 11.99 -2.52 -26.45
N ASN A 14 13.28 -2.21 -26.49
CA ASN A 14 14.17 -2.22 -25.32
C ASN A 14 14.21 -3.57 -24.58
N HIS A 15 14.14 -4.68 -25.32
CA HIS A 15 14.23 -6.02 -24.74
C HIS A 15 15.49 -6.18 -23.88
N GLU A 16 15.32 -6.69 -22.65
CA GLU A 16 16.41 -6.91 -21.70
C GLU A 16 17.44 -7.92 -22.20
N CYS A 17 16.99 -8.96 -22.92
CA CYS A 17 17.86 -10.03 -23.38
C CYS A 17 17.27 -10.73 -24.62
N VAL A 18 18.12 -10.98 -25.62
CA VAL A 18 17.80 -11.87 -26.75
C VAL A 18 18.97 -12.82 -26.95
N VAL A 19 18.70 -14.12 -26.98
CA VAL A 19 19.71 -15.17 -27.15
C VAL A 19 19.38 -16.06 -28.34
N LYS A 20 20.41 -16.38 -29.12
CA LYS A 20 20.44 -17.44 -30.13
C LYS A 20 20.98 -18.72 -29.50
N ILE A 21 20.34 -19.84 -29.79
CA ILE A 21 20.70 -21.18 -29.34
C ILE A 21 20.89 -22.03 -30.58
N GLU A 22 22.07 -22.63 -30.71
CA GLU A 22 22.43 -23.46 -31.85
C GLU A 22 23.12 -24.73 -31.37
N ASP A 23 22.66 -25.88 -31.86
CA ASP A 23 23.31 -27.18 -31.68
C ASP A 23 23.14 -28.01 -32.98
N SER A 24 24.17 -27.97 -33.82
CA SER A 24 24.17 -28.64 -35.13
C SER A 24 24.09 -30.16 -35.02
N SER A 25 24.45 -30.77 -33.88
CA SER A 25 24.42 -32.23 -33.70
C SER A 25 22.99 -32.79 -33.64
N VAL A 26 22.03 -31.95 -33.23
CA VAL A 26 20.60 -32.29 -33.16
C VAL A 26 19.73 -31.41 -34.05
N GLY A 27 20.34 -30.53 -34.85
CA GLY A 27 19.65 -29.60 -35.75
C GLY A 27 18.86 -28.50 -35.02
N LEU A 28 19.28 -28.11 -33.81
CA LEU A 28 18.61 -27.06 -33.05
C LEU A 28 19.06 -25.68 -33.54
N LEU A 29 18.11 -24.84 -33.93
CA LEU A 29 18.27 -23.40 -34.08
C LEU A 29 17.06 -22.73 -33.43
N ALA A 30 17.30 -21.97 -32.37
CA ALA A 30 16.25 -21.36 -31.56
C ALA A 30 16.63 -19.97 -31.06
N PHE A 31 15.62 -19.17 -30.72
CA PHE A 31 15.78 -17.86 -30.13
C PHE A 31 14.90 -17.72 -28.89
N ILE A 32 15.44 -17.09 -27.85
CA ILE A 32 14.67 -16.69 -26.66
C ILE A 32 14.82 -15.18 -26.50
N ALA A 33 13.70 -14.49 -26.32
CA ALA A 33 13.67 -13.07 -25.99
C ALA A 33 12.98 -12.85 -24.65
N ILE A 34 13.61 -12.06 -23.79
CA ILE A 34 13.05 -11.49 -22.57
C ILE A 34 12.85 -10.01 -22.85
N HIS A 35 11.58 -9.58 -22.87
CA HIS A 35 11.25 -8.18 -23.13
C HIS A 35 11.40 -7.35 -21.86
N ASN A 36 10.75 -7.76 -20.77
CA ASN A 36 10.78 -7.05 -19.49
C ASN A 36 10.51 -8.03 -18.35
N SER A 37 11.35 -8.02 -17.31
CA SER A 37 11.26 -8.85 -16.10
C SER A 37 10.97 -8.04 -14.83
N ALA A 38 10.47 -6.82 -14.93
CA ALA A 38 10.24 -5.93 -13.79
C ALA A 38 9.20 -6.46 -12.80
N LEU A 39 8.19 -7.19 -13.29
CA LEU A 39 7.14 -7.81 -12.47
C LEU A 39 7.53 -9.19 -11.92
N GLY A 40 8.69 -9.73 -12.31
CA GLY A 40 9.16 -11.06 -11.95
C GLY A 40 9.82 -11.78 -13.14
N PRO A 41 10.22 -13.05 -12.97
CA PRO A 41 10.82 -13.85 -14.05
C PRO A 41 9.95 -13.87 -15.31
N ALA A 42 10.59 -13.82 -16.47
CA ALA A 42 9.87 -13.79 -17.74
C ALA A 42 9.20 -15.13 -18.02
N THR A 43 7.99 -15.09 -18.60
CA THR A 43 7.31 -16.32 -19.01
C THR A 43 6.69 -16.21 -20.39
N GLY A 44 6.65 -17.34 -21.11
CA GLY A 44 5.93 -17.48 -22.37
C GLY A 44 6.24 -18.77 -23.10
N GLY A 45 5.27 -19.29 -23.86
CA GLY A 45 5.39 -20.57 -24.56
C GLY A 45 6.50 -20.61 -25.62
N THR A 46 6.92 -21.83 -25.97
CA THR A 46 7.88 -22.10 -27.05
C THR A 46 7.13 -22.44 -28.32
N ARG A 47 7.38 -21.69 -29.40
CA ARG A 47 6.82 -21.96 -30.72
C ARG A 47 7.82 -22.68 -31.61
N MET A 48 7.40 -23.71 -32.33
CA MET A 48 8.20 -24.33 -33.39
C MET A 48 7.55 -24.08 -34.74
N PHE A 49 8.23 -23.35 -35.63
CA PHE A 49 7.69 -22.92 -36.92
C PHE A 49 8.81 -22.77 -37.97
N ASP A 50 8.46 -22.98 -39.24
CA ASP A 50 9.36 -22.78 -40.36
C ASP A 50 9.30 -21.33 -40.85
N TYR A 51 10.25 -20.51 -40.40
CA TYR A 51 10.32 -19.08 -40.73
C TYR A 51 11.06 -18.80 -42.04
N GLY A 52 11.74 -19.80 -42.63
CA GLY A 52 12.63 -19.64 -43.80
C GLY A 52 13.92 -18.85 -43.55
N THR A 53 13.90 -17.83 -42.68
CA THR A 53 15.03 -16.93 -42.37
C THR A 53 15.17 -16.70 -40.86
N GLU A 54 16.39 -16.43 -40.39
CA GLU A 54 16.63 -16.08 -38.98
C GLU A 54 15.97 -14.74 -38.62
N GLU A 55 15.97 -13.79 -39.55
CA GLU A 55 15.36 -12.47 -39.38
C GLU A 55 13.87 -12.59 -39.08
N GLY A 56 13.16 -13.50 -39.77
CA GLY A 56 11.75 -13.78 -39.52
C GLY A 56 11.50 -14.38 -38.13
N ALA A 57 12.37 -15.26 -37.66
CA ALA A 57 12.28 -15.84 -36.33
C ALA A 57 12.57 -14.80 -35.22
N VAL A 58 13.58 -13.94 -35.43
CA VAL A 58 13.93 -12.86 -34.50
C VAL A 58 12.80 -11.83 -34.40
N ALA A 59 12.22 -11.41 -35.52
CA ALA A 59 11.07 -10.52 -35.52
C ALA A 59 9.88 -11.10 -34.72
N ASP A 60 9.55 -12.39 -34.94
CA ASP A 60 8.43 -13.02 -34.23
C ASP A 60 8.69 -13.17 -32.73
N VAL A 61 9.90 -13.56 -32.31
CA VAL A 61 10.22 -13.73 -30.89
C VAL A 61 10.24 -12.38 -30.13
N LEU A 62 10.71 -11.30 -30.76
CA LEU A 62 10.68 -9.96 -30.20
C LEU A 62 9.23 -9.48 -29.99
N ARG A 63 8.41 -9.58 -31.04
CA ARG A 63 7.00 -9.17 -31.00
C ARG A 63 6.19 -9.96 -29.98
N LEU A 64 6.39 -11.28 -29.91
CA LEU A 64 5.66 -12.16 -29.00
C LEU A 64 6.11 -12.00 -27.55
N SER A 65 7.41 -11.80 -27.27
CA SER A 65 7.90 -11.55 -25.91
C SER A 65 7.37 -10.23 -25.34
N ARG A 66 7.30 -9.18 -26.19
CA ARG A 66 6.61 -7.93 -25.84
C ARG A 66 5.14 -8.18 -25.51
N ALA A 67 4.41 -8.87 -26.38
CA ALA A 67 3.00 -9.17 -26.13
C ALA A 67 2.78 -9.93 -24.80
N MET A 68 3.72 -10.80 -24.41
CA MET A 68 3.68 -11.47 -23.11
C MET A 68 3.86 -10.51 -21.94
N THR A 69 4.71 -9.49 -22.03
CA THR A 69 4.86 -8.48 -20.96
C THR A 69 3.54 -7.75 -20.70
N TYR A 70 2.90 -7.26 -21.76
CA TYR A 70 1.63 -6.54 -21.66
C TYR A 70 0.53 -7.46 -21.11
N LYS A 71 0.48 -8.71 -21.58
CA LYS A 71 -0.47 -9.70 -21.09
C LYS A 71 -0.26 -10.03 -19.61
N CYS A 72 0.98 -10.27 -19.17
CA CYS A 72 1.30 -10.53 -17.77
C CYS A 72 0.92 -9.35 -16.86
N ALA A 73 1.26 -8.13 -17.28
CA ALA A 73 0.93 -6.93 -16.52
C ALA A 73 -0.59 -6.69 -16.44
N ALA A 74 -1.31 -6.83 -17.55
CA ALA A 74 -2.76 -6.72 -17.56
C ALA A 74 -3.44 -7.81 -16.72
N ALA A 75 -2.98 -9.05 -16.82
CA ALA A 75 -3.46 -10.17 -16.00
C ALA A 75 -3.08 -10.05 -14.51
N ASP A 76 -2.26 -9.06 -14.16
CA ASP A 76 -1.82 -8.80 -12.79
C ASP A 76 -1.08 -9.99 -12.17
N VAL A 77 -0.27 -10.69 -12.97
CA VAL A 77 0.53 -11.83 -12.52
C VAL A 77 1.97 -11.42 -12.22
N PRO A 78 2.66 -12.06 -11.25
CA PRO A 78 4.01 -11.66 -10.83
C PRO A 78 5.10 -12.20 -11.77
N HIS A 79 4.95 -11.93 -13.07
CA HIS A 79 5.84 -12.40 -14.12
C HIS A 79 6.07 -11.33 -15.19
N GLY A 80 7.28 -11.35 -15.73
CA GLY A 80 7.64 -10.60 -16.93
C GLY A 80 7.21 -11.30 -18.22
N GLY A 81 7.50 -10.67 -19.35
CA GLY A 81 7.22 -11.22 -20.67
C GLY A 81 8.45 -11.80 -21.34
N GLY A 82 8.35 -13.07 -21.72
CA GLY A 82 9.36 -13.74 -22.54
C GLY A 82 8.74 -14.57 -23.64
N LYS A 83 9.55 -15.02 -24.60
CA LYS A 83 9.13 -15.97 -25.62
C LYS A 83 10.31 -16.79 -26.13
N ALA A 84 10.03 -18.02 -26.54
CA ALA A 84 10.97 -18.82 -27.30
C ALA A 84 10.40 -19.22 -28.67
N VAL A 85 11.26 -19.28 -29.68
CA VAL A 85 10.97 -19.84 -30.99
C VAL A 85 12.05 -20.84 -31.39
N ILE A 86 11.66 -21.98 -31.93
CA ILE A 86 12.53 -22.99 -32.56
C ILE A 86 12.24 -22.95 -34.05
N MET A 87 13.28 -22.77 -34.86
CA MET A 87 13.16 -22.79 -36.31
C MET A 87 13.09 -24.23 -36.82
N GLY A 88 12.04 -24.54 -37.58
CA GLY A 88 11.91 -25.82 -38.29
C GLY A 88 10.47 -26.30 -38.41
N ASP A 89 10.24 -27.22 -39.36
CA ASP A 89 8.94 -27.87 -39.55
C ASP A 89 8.67 -28.83 -38.36
N PRO A 90 7.68 -28.54 -37.50
CA PRO A 90 7.41 -29.35 -36.31
C PRO A 90 6.95 -30.78 -36.63
N ARG A 91 6.58 -31.08 -37.89
CA ARG A 91 6.17 -32.42 -38.33
C ARG A 91 7.34 -33.25 -38.86
N LYS A 92 8.47 -32.63 -39.20
CA LYS A 92 9.62 -33.30 -39.83
C LYS A 92 10.88 -33.27 -38.97
N MET A 93 11.12 -32.17 -38.27
CA MET A 93 12.40 -31.90 -37.60
C MET A 93 12.35 -32.09 -36.08
N LYS A 94 11.16 -32.17 -35.49
CA LYS A 94 10.99 -32.26 -34.05
C LYS A 94 11.37 -33.66 -33.54
N THR A 95 12.44 -33.74 -32.77
CA THR A 95 12.92 -34.99 -32.14
C THR A 95 13.11 -34.81 -30.64
N PRO A 96 13.03 -35.90 -29.84
CA PRO A 96 13.31 -35.81 -28.39
C PRO A 96 14.72 -35.29 -28.07
N ALA A 97 15.72 -35.58 -28.89
CA ALA A 97 17.08 -35.09 -28.71
C ALA A 97 17.15 -33.55 -28.85
N LEU A 98 16.50 -33.00 -29.88
CA LEU A 98 16.39 -31.55 -30.10
C LEU A 98 15.66 -30.87 -28.94
N LEU A 99 14.53 -31.42 -28.48
CA LEU A 99 13.76 -30.88 -27.35
C LEU A 99 14.57 -30.86 -26.05
N ARG A 100 15.31 -31.94 -25.75
CA ARG A 100 16.19 -31.99 -24.58
C ARG A 100 17.35 -31.00 -24.69
N ALA A 101 17.93 -30.81 -25.87
CA ALA A 101 18.98 -29.80 -26.08
C ALA A 101 18.43 -28.38 -25.84
N PHE A 102 17.24 -28.07 -26.33
CA PHE A 102 16.57 -26.80 -26.06
C PHE A 102 16.28 -26.61 -24.56
N ALA A 103 15.78 -27.64 -23.87
CA ALA A 103 15.54 -27.58 -22.43
C ALA A 103 16.82 -27.36 -21.60
N LYS A 104 17.97 -27.92 -22.03
CA LYS A 104 19.28 -27.60 -21.42
C LYS A 104 19.61 -26.12 -21.55
N ALA A 105 19.39 -25.55 -22.74
CA ALA A 105 19.62 -24.12 -22.94
C ALA A 105 18.71 -23.25 -22.06
N VAL A 106 17.45 -23.64 -21.83
CA VAL A 106 16.56 -22.93 -20.88
C VAL A 106 17.13 -22.92 -19.45
N ASN A 107 17.79 -24.00 -18.99
CA ASN A 107 18.44 -24.03 -17.68
C ASN A 107 19.60 -23.01 -17.56
N GLU A 108 20.29 -22.70 -18.65
CA GLU A 108 21.38 -21.69 -18.66
C GLU A 108 20.87 -20.28 -18.35
N LEU A 109 19.56 -20.04 -18.40
CA LEU A 109 18.93 -18.77 -18.01
C LEU A 109 18.63 -18.69 -16.51
N GLU A 110 18.98 -19.72 -15.72
CA GLU A 110 18.92 -19.72 -14.24
C GLU A 110 17.56 -19.26 -13.66
N GLY A 111 16.47 -19.58 -14.34
CA GLY A 111 15.11 -19.21 -13.93
C GLY A 111 14.67 -17.80 -14.31
N ALA A 112 15.47 -17.04 -15.06
CA ALA A 112 15.06 -15.76 -15.64
C ALA A 112 13.94 -15.91 -16.69
N PHE A 113 13.79 -17.10 -17.28
CA PHE A 113 12.75 -17.43 -18.25
C PHE A 113 12.14 -18.80 -17.98
N SER A 114 10.81 -18.88 -18.00
CA SER A 114 10.06 -20.14 -18.00
C SER A 114 9.20 -20.28 -19.25
N THR A 115 9.06 -21.50 -19.75
CA THR A 115 8.36 -21.75 -21.02
C THR A 115 7.45 -22.97 -20.97
N GLY A 116 6.69 -23.22 -22.05
CA GLY A 116 5.72 -24.29 -22.14
C GLY A 116 5.18 -24.43 -23.56
N THR A 117 3.94 -24.89 -23.69
CA THR A 117 3.31 -25.11 -25.00
C THR A 117 3.05 -23.81 -25.78
N ASP A 118 3.18 -23.90 -27.11
CA ASP A 118 2.68 -22.94 -28.11
C ASP A 118 2.52 -23.69 -29.45
N ALA A 119 2.24 -22.99 -30.55
CA ALA A 119 2.17 -23.57 -31.88
C ALA A 119 3.44 -24.38 -32.21
N GLY A 120 3.24 -25.65 -32.58
CA GLY A 120 4.32 -26.59 -32.91
C GLY A 120 4.87 -27.40 -31.72
N ILE A 121 4.59 -27.00 -30.48
CA ILE A 121 5.02 -27.69 -29.24
C ILE A 121 3.80 -28.21 -28.48
N THR A 122 3.68 -29.53 -28.35
CA THR A 122 2.58 -30.24 -27.70
C THR A 122 2.85 -30.49 -26.22
N LYS A 123 1.87 -31.10 -25.53
CA LYS A 123 2.00 -31.47 -24.12
C LYS A 123 3.06 -32.56 -23.94
N GLU A 124 3.11 -33.52 -24.87
CA GLU A 124 4.08 -34.61 -24.89
C GLU A 124 5.51 -34.07 -25.10
N ASP A 125 5.68 -33.05 -25.95
CA ASP A 125 6.98 -32.39 -26.11
C ASP A 125 7.43 -31.70 -24.82
N VAL A 126 6.50 -31.05 -24.12
CA VAL A 126 6.74 -30.43 -22.81
C VAL A 126 7.15 -31.47 -21.77
N GLU A 127 6.53 -32.65 -21.76
CA GLU A 127 6.91 -33.75 -20.85
C GLU A 127 8.37 -34.18 -21.08
N ILE A 128 8.80 -34.30 -22.35
CA ILE A 128 10.21 -34.58 -22.71
C ILE A 128 11.15 -33.49 -22.21
N MET A 129 10.79 -32.21 -22.42
CA MET A 129 11.62 -31.08 -21.98
C MET A 129 11.75 -31.01 -20.44
N ARG A 130 10.70 -31.41 -19.72
CA ARG A 130 10.65 -31.44 -18.24
C ARG A 130 11.53 -32.50 -17.61
N GLU A 131 11.93 -33.53 -18.34
CA GLU A 131 12.95 -34.49 -17.89
C GLU A 131 14.30 -33.80 -17.62
N VAL A 132 14.53 -32.63 -18.24
CA VAL A 132 15.81 -31.92 -18.24
C VAL A 132 15.75 -30.59 -17.50
N SER A 133 14.62 -29.88 -17.53
CA SER A 133 14.50 -28.53 -16.97
C SER A 133 13.26 -28.36 -16.10
N GLY A 134 13.45 -27.77 -14.91
CA GLY A 134 12.38 -27.36 -14.01
C GLY A 134 11.66 -26.08 -14.43
N PHE A 135 12.17 -25.37 -15.44
CA PHE A 135 11.60 -24.10 -15.96
C PHE A 135 10.62 -24.32 -17.12
N ILE A 136 10.19 -25.57 -17.32
CA ILE A 136 9.19 -25.95 -18.30
C ILE A 136 7.84 -26.17 -17.58
N ASN A 137 6.90 -25.27 -17.85
CA ASN A 137 5.55 -25.17 -17.31
C ASN A 137 4.63 -26.25 -17.90
N GLY A 138 3.46 -26.47 -17.29
CA GLY A 138 2.49 -27.49 -17.73
C GLY A 138 2.55 -28.77 -16.91
N LYS A 139 2.96 -28.69 -15.63
CA LYS A 139 3.12 -29.84 -14.72
C LYS A 139 1.79 -30.39 -14.24
N HIS A 140 0.81 -29.52 -14.03
CA HIS A 140 -0.52 -29.88 -13.54
C HIS A 140 -1.55 -30.01 -14.67
N GLY A 141 -1.13 -29.83 -15.93
CA GLY A 141 -1.64 -30.56 -17.08
C GLY A 141 -3.09 -30.28 -17.48
N GLY A 142 -3.71 -29.21 -16.98
CA GLY A 142 -5.04 -28.75 -17.40
C GLY A 142 -4.99 -28.01 -18.73
N ASP A 143 -6.01 -28.17 -19.57
CA ASP A 143 -6.17 -27.38 -20.79
C ASP A 143 -6.37 -25.90 -20.41
N PRO A 144 -5.55 -24.95 -20.91
CA PRO A 144 -5.76 -23.52 -20.65
C PRO A 144 -6.97 -22.96 -21.42
N ALA A 145 -7.51 -23.68 -22.41
CA ALA A 145 -8.56 -23.18 -23.29
C ALA A 145 -9.88 -22.81 -22.57
N PRO A 146 -10.41 -23.59 -21.60
CA PRO A 146 -11.58 -23.21 -20.83
C PRO A 146 -11.39 -21.92 -20.03
N TYR A 147 -10.19 -21.65 -19.53
CA TYR A 147 -9.89 -20.44 -18.77
C TYR A 147 -9.76 -19.21 -19.68
N ALA A 148 -9.14 -19.36 -20.86
CA ALA A 148 -9.15 -18.30 -21.88
C ALA A 148 -10.58 -17.98 -22.36
N ALA A 149 -11.42 -19.00 -22.52
CA ALA A 149 -12.83 -18.82 -22.86
C ALA A 149 -13.61 -18.12 -21.74
N LEU A 150 -13.34 -18.46 -20.47
CA LEU A 150 -13.96 -17.81 -19.32
C LEU A 150 -13.59 -16.32 -19.22
N GLY A 151 -12.31 -15.98 -19.41
CA GLY A 151 -11.86 -14.58 -19.49
C GLY A 151 -12.55 -13.82 -20.63
N THR A 152 -12.64 -14.46 -21.81
CA THR A 152 -13.31 -13.85 -22.99
C THR A 152 -14.80 -13.65 -22.72
N PHE A 153 -15.46 -14.60 -22.07
CA PHE A 153 -16.85 -14.49 -21.65
C PHE A 153 -17.08 -13.33 -20.67
N TYR A 154 -16.20 -13.14 -19.69
CA TYR A 154 -16.24 -11.95 -18.82
C TYR A 154 -15.98 -10.66 -19.57
N GLY A 155 -15.09 -10.67 -20.58
CA GLY A 155 -14.90 -9.55 -21.48
C GLY A 155 -16.17 -9.17 -22.24
N ILE A 156 -16.91 -10.16 -22.75
CA ILE A 156 -18.21 -9.95 -23.39
C ILE A 156 -19.20 -9.31 -22.41
N GLN A 157 -19.30 -9.83 -21.19
CA GLN A 157 -20.21 -9.30 -20.18
C GLN A 157 -19.88 -7.85 -19.78
N SER A 158 -18.60 -7.52 -19.60
CA SER A 158 -18.17 -6.14 -19.33
C SER A 158 -18.47 -5.20 -20.50
N ALA A 159 -18.27 -5.66 -21.74
CA ALA A 159 -18.58 -4.86 -22.92
C ALA A 159 -20.09 -4.67 -23.12
N LEU A 160 -20.91 -5.67 -22.79
CA LEU A 160 -22.36 -5.57 -22.79
C LEU A 160 -22.85 -4.55 -21.75
N LEU A 161 -22.25 -4.57 -20.54
CA LEU A 161 -22.54 -3.59 -19.51
C LEU A 161 -22.23 -2.15 -19.98
N GLU A 162 -21.08 -1.94 -20.63
CA GLU A 162 -20.71 -0.62 -21.16
C GLU A 162 -21.64 -0.16 -22.30
N CYS A 163 -21.92 -1.02 -23.28
CA CYS A 163 -22.69 -0.63 -24.46
C CYS A 163 -24.21 -0.60 -24.23
N PHE A 164 -24.73 -1.39 -23.27
CA PHE A 164 -26.17 -1.60 -23.10
C PHE A 164 -26.67 -1.40 -21.65
N GLY A 165 -25.79 -1.07 -20.70
CA GLY A 165 -26.16 -0.90 -19.29
C GLY A 165 -26.50 -2.20 -18.56
N ASN A 166 -26.32 -3.36 -19.21
CA ASN A 166 -26.59 -4.68 -18.64
C ASN A 166 -25.59 -5.71 -19.16
N ALA A 167 -24.99 -6.48 -18.26
CA ALA A 167 -24.00 -7.53 -18.53
C ALA A 167 -24.61 -8.87 -19.01
N ASP A 168 -25.92 -9.00 -19.04
CA ASP A 168 -26.63 -10.24 -19.37
C ASP A 168 -26.50 -10.60 -20.87
N CYS A 169 -26.13 -11.87 -21.12
CA CYS A 169 -25.99 -12.43 -22.45
C CYS A 169 -27.31 -13.00 -23.01
N HIS A 170 -28.34 -13.16 -22.16
CA HIS A 170 -29.59 -13.79 -22.56
C HIS A 170 -30.24 -13.05 -23.74
N GLY A 171 -30.49 -13.78 -24.83
CA GLY A 171 -31.10 -13.26 -26.05
C GLY A 171 -30.18 -12.42 -26.96
N ARG A 172 -28.95 -12.11 -26.53
CA ARG A 172 -27.95 -11.40 -27.34
C ARG A 172 -27.42 -12.28 -28.46
N VAL A 173 -27.18 -11.69 -29.63
CA VAL A 173 -26.65 -12.42 -30.79
C VAL A 173 -25.13 -12.33 -30.81
N VAL A 174 -24.44 -13.46 -30.73
CA VAL A 174 -22.97 -13.53 -30.68
C VAL A 174 -22.44 -14.31 -31.88
N ALA A 175 -21.64 -13.66 -32.73
CA ALA A 175 -21.03 -14.26 -33.90
C ALA A 175 -19.59 -14.70 -33.61
N ILE A 176 -19.31 -15.99 -33.61
CA ILE A 176 -18.02 -16.59 -33.23
C ILE A 176 -17.34 -17.18 -34.46
N LYS A 177 -16.17 -16.64 -34.81
CA LYS A 177 -15.32 -17.20 -35.86
C LYS A 177 -14.18 -18.01 -35.25
N GLY A 178 -14.18 -19.31 -35.49
CA GLY A 178 -13.22 -20.26 -34.91
C GLY A 178 -13.87 -21.10 -33.82
N ILE A 179 -13.94 -22.41 -34.09
CA ILE A 179 -14.52 -23.49 -33.30
C ILE A 179 -13.39 -24.46 -32.87
N GLY A 180 -12.21 -23.88 -32.59
CA GLY A 180 -11.11 -24.57 -31.91
C GLY A 180 -11.40 -24.77 -30.42
N LYS A 181 -10.40 -25.22 -29.64
CA LYS A 181 -10.56 -25.52 -28.21
C LYS A 181 -11.23 -24.38 -27.42
N VAL A 182 -10.71 -23.16 -27.56
CA VAL A 182 -11.26 -21.97 -26.87
C VAL A 182 -12.64 -21.60 -27.40
N GLY A 183 -12.84 -21.64 -28.72
CA GLY A 183 -14.13 -21.34 -29.35
C GLY A 183 -15.25 -22.27 -28.90
N ARG A 184 -14.97 -23.58 -28.80
CA ARG A 184 -15.92 -24.59 -28.29
C ARG A 184 -16.29 -24.33 -26.82
N SER A 185 -15.31 -24.01 -25.97
CA SER A 185 -15.57 -23.64 -24.58
C SER A 185 -16.38 -22.35 -24.47
N LEU A 186 -16.11 -21.35 -25.31
CA LEU A 186 -16.85 -20.09 -25.34
C LEU A 186 -18.31 -20.29 -25.80
N ILE A 187 -18.53 -21.12 -26.83
CA ILE A 187 -19.89 -21.53 -27.25
C ILE A 187 -20.64 -22.16 -26.07
N SER A 188 -20.00 -23.08 -25.33
CA SER A 188 -20.62 -23.71 -24.17
C SER A 188 -21.02 -22.72 -23.07
N LEU A 189 -20.17 -21.73 -22.78
CA LEU A 189 -20.47 -20.70 -21.78
C LEU A 189 -21.62 -19.77 -22.23
N LEU A 190 -21.62 -19.37 -23.50
CA LEU A 190 -22.63 -18.47 -24.06
C LEU A 190 -24.00 -19.15 -24.21
N ASP A 191 -24.03 -20.43 -24.60
CA ASP A 191 -25.25 -21.22 -24.71
C ASP A 191 -25.91 -21.39 -23.33
N LYS A 192 -25.11 -21.72 -22.30
CA LYS A 192 -25.57 -21.76 -20.90
C LYS A 192 -26.09 -20.41 -20.40
N ALA A 193 -25.55 -19.31 -20.91
CA ALA A 193 -25.98 -17.95 -20.60
C ALA A 193 -27.18 -17.47 -21.46
N GLY A 194 -27.74 -18.34 -22.31
CA GLY A 194 -28.92 -18.05 -23.13
C GLY A 194 -28.67 -17.14 -24.33
N ALA A 195 -27.43 -17.01 -24.80
CA ALA A 195 -27.10 -16.23 -26.00
C ALA A 195 -27.54 -16.95 -27.28
N LYS A 196 -27.87 -16.18 -28.33
CA LYS A 196 -28.12 -16.70 -29.68
C LYS A 196 -26.82 -16.70 -30.46
N ILE A 197 -26.29 -17.88 -30.78
CA ILE A 197 -24.95 -18.01 -31.32
C ILE A 197 -24.99 -18.21 -32.84
N ILE A 198 -24.11 -17.50 -33.55
CA ILE A 198 -23.76 -17.75 -34.95
C ILE A 198 -22.31 -18.20 -34.98
N ALA A 199 -21.99 -19.37 -35.52
CA ALA A 199 -20.63 -19.90 -35.53
C ALA A 199 -20.14 -20.18 -36.96
N ALA A 200 -18.84 -20.04 -37.18
CA ALA A 200 -18.18 -20.44 -38.41
C ALA A 200 -16.77 -20.95 -38.15
N ASP A 201 -16.36 -21.96 -38.93
CA ASP A 201 -14.98 -22.47 -39.00
C ASP A 201 -14.68 -22.90 -40.44
N ILE A 202 -13.41 -23.01 -40.79
CA ILE A 202 -12.94 -23.61 -42.04
C ILE A 202 -12.86 -25.14 -41.95
N ASP A 203 -12.79 -25.68 -40.74
CA ASP A 203 -12.73 -27.12 -40.48
C ASP A 203 -14.15 -27.71 -40.38
N ASP A 204 -14.50 -28.53 -41.37
CA ASP A 204 -15.79 -29.25 -41.44
C ASP A 204 -16.02 -30.13 -40.20
N ALA A 205 -14.98 -30.68 -39.58
CA ALA A 205 -15.11 -31.48 -38.37
C ALA A 205 -15.52 -30.62 -37.16
N ALA A 206 -15.02 -29.39 -37.08
CA ALA A 206 -15.41 -28.44 -36.05
C ALA A 206 -16.86 -27.96 -36.24
N VAL A 207 -17.27 -27.73 -37.50
CA VAL A 207 -18.65 -27.40 -37.87
C VAL A 207 -19.61 -28.54 -37.51
N ALA A 208 -19.25 -29.79 -37.86
CA ALA A 208 -20.03 -30.97 -37.50
C ALA A 208 -20.17 -31.14 -35.98
N TRP A 209 -19.09 -30.90 -35.24
CA TRP A 209 -19.08 -30.96 -33.78
C TRP A 209 -20.06 -29.96 -33.15
N VAL A 210 -20.08 -28.71 -33.60
CA VAL A 210 -21.04 -27.70 -33.09
C VAL A 210 -22.47 -28.10 -33.44
N LYS A 211 -22.72 -28.57 -34.66
CA LYS A 211 -24.05 -29.01 -35.07
C LYS A 211 -24.60 -30.15 -34.21
N SER A 212 -23.74 -31.06 -33.75
CA SER A 212 -24.16 -32.19 -32.91
C SER A 212 -24.33 -31.81 -31.44
N HIS A 213 -23.49 -30.94 -30.89
CA HIS A 213 -23.51 -30.61 -29.45
C HIS A 213 -24.41 -29.40 -29.12
N PHE A 214 -24.60 -28.49 -30.08
CA PHE A 214 -25.35 -27.24 -29.91
C PHE A 214 -26.26 -26.99 -31.13
N PRO A 215 -27.35 -27.76 -31.29
CA PRO A 215 -28.22 -27.67 -32.47
C PRO A 215 -28.93 -26.32 -32.64
N SER A 216 -28.97 -25.49 -31.59
CA SER A 216 -29.46 -24.10 -31.59
C SER A 216 -28.52 -23.11 -32.27
N VAL A 217 -27.24 -23.47 -32.48
CA VAL A 217 -26.23 -22.60 -33.08
C VAL A 217 -26.45 -22.48 -34.58
N ARG A 218 -26.56 -21.25 -35.08
CA ARG A 218 -26.65 -21.00 -36.53
C ARG A 218 -25.26 -21.03 -37.16
N LEU A 219 -25.09 -21.79 -38.23
CA LEU A 219 -23.84 -21.81 -38.99
C LEU A 219 -23.81 -20.70 -40.04
N ALA A 220 -22.65 -20.09 -40.24
CA ALA A 220 -22.41 -19.09 -41.29
C ALA A 220 -21.12 -19.39 -42.06
N SER A 221 -20.93 -18.72 -43.19
CA SER A 221 -19.66 -18.75 -43.91
C SER A 221 -18.55 -18.11 -43.06
N PRO A 222 -17.37 -18.73 -42.90
CA PRO A 222 -16.24 -18.13 -42.18
C PRO A 222 -15.71 -16.86 -42.86
N TRP A 223 -16.05 -16.64 -44.13
CA TRP A 223 -15.66 -15.48 -44.91
C TRP A 223 -16.60 -14.28 -44.75
N GLU A 224 -17.80 -14.49 -44.22
CA GLU A 224 -18.85 -13.46 -44.10
C GLU A 224 -19.37 -13.29 -42.67
N ILE A 225 -18.88 -14.08 -41.72
CA ILE A 225 -19.39 -14.07 -40.34
C ILE A 225 -19.25 -12.71 -39.65
N HIS A 226 -18.22 -11.93 -39.97
CA HIS A 226 -18.03 -10.57 -39.41
C HIS A 226 -19.12 -9.58 -39.87
N ARG A 227 -19.81 -9.88 -40.98
CA ARG A 227 -20.93 -9.08 -41.53
C ARG A 227 -22.30 -9.52 -41.02
N GLN A 228 -22.35 -10.57 -40.20
CA GLN A 228 -23.61 -11.06 -39.67
C GLN A 228 -24.16 -10.06 -38.66
N ARG A 229 -25.47 -9.82 -38.72
CA ARG A 229 -26.16 -8.98 -37.75
C ARG A 229 -26.08 -9.65 -36.37
N ALA A 230 -25.16 -9.16 -35.54
CA ALA A 230 -24.87 -9.64 -34.20
C ALA A 230 -24.67 -8.45 -33.26
N ASP A 231 -24.87 -8.65 -31.96
CA ASP A 231 -24.49 -7.67 -30.94
C ASP A 231 -22.97 -7.70 -30.72
N VAL A 232 -22.39 -8.91 -30.73
CA VAL A 232 -20.97 -9.17 -30.45
C VAL A 232 -20.36 -10.01 -31.57
N PHE A 233 -19.19 -9.59 -32.06
CA PHE A 233 -18.33 -10.40 -32.93
C PHE A 233 -17.10 -10.90 -32.15
N CYS A 234 -16.88 -12.22 -32.16
CA CYS A 234 -15.84 -12.92 -31.42
C CYS A 234 -14.85 -13.60 -32.38
N PRO A 235 -13.73 -12.95 -32.75
CA PRO A 235 -12.64 -13.61 -33.47
C PRO A 235 -11.87 -14.55 -32.52
N CYS A 236 -11.95 -15.85 -32.79
CA CYS A 236 -11.36 -16.93 -32.01
C CYS A 236 -10.48 -17.88 -32.85
N ALA A 237 -10.19 -17.51 -34.11
CA ALA A 237 -9.43 -18.33 -35.06
C ALA A 237 -7.95 -17.92 -35.15
N MET A 238 -7.64 -16.82 -35.87
CA MET A 238 -6.27 -16.36 -36.12
C MET A 238 -6.08 -14.88 -35.76
N GLY A 239 -4.83 -14.49 -35.54
CA GLY A 239 -4.44 -13.09 -35.43
C GLY A 239 -4.47 -12.38 -36.79
N GLY A 240 -4.54 -11.05 -36.77
CA GLY A 240 -4.52 -10.15 -37.93
C GLY A 240 -5.75 -10.24 -38.81
N GLU A 241 -6.84 -10.83 -38.30
CA GLU A 241 -8.06 -11.07 -39.06
C GLU A 241 -8.87 -9.79 -39.25
N ILE A 242 -8.86 -8.91 -38.25
CA ILE A 242 -9.48 -7.59 -38.35
C ILE A 242 -8.53 -6.68 -39.14
N SER A 243 -8.63 -6.77 -40.46
CA SER A 243 -8.06 -5.80 -41.38
C SER A 243 -8.89 -4.52 -41.42
N ARG A 244 -8.37 -3.43 -41.97
CA ARG A 244 -9.12 -2.18 -42.18
C ARG A 244 -10.45 -2.41 -42.94
N LYS A 245 -10.42 -3.28 -43.96
CA LYS A 245 -11.63 -3.70 -44.69
C LYS A 245 -12.63 -4.40 -43.79
N ALA A 246 -12.17 -5.39 -43.01
CA ALA A 246 -13.03 -6.08 -42.05
C ALA A 246 -13.59 -5.10 -40.98
N ALA A 247 -12.76 -4.19 -40.48
CA ALA A 247 -13.16 -3.15 -39.52
C ALA A 247 -14.23 -2.19 -40.07
N MET A 248 -14.29 -1.96 -41.39
CA MET A 248 -15.37 -1.22 -42.06
C MET A 248 -16.63 -2.06 -42.29
N GLU A 249 -16.47 -3.38 -42.47
CA GLU A 249 -17.57 -4.30 -42.77
C GLU A 249 -18.24 -4.90 -41.52
N ILE A 250 -17.58 -4.88 -40.35
CA ILE A 250 -18.14 -5.40 -39.11
C ILE A 250 -19.45 -4.66 -38.80
N THR A 251 -20.52 -5.42 -38.56
CA THR A 251 -21.85 -4.92 -38.24
C THR A 251 -22.19 -4.99 -36.75
N ALA A 252 -21.36 -5.66 -35.95
CA ALA A 252 -21.55 -5.78 -34.51
C ALA A 252 -21.27 -4.47 -33.77
N ARG A 253 -21.87 -4.32 -32.58
CA ARG A 253 -21.60 -3.20 -31.65
C ARG A 253 -20.33 -3.42 -30.84
N ILE A 254 -19.98 -4.68 -30.60
CA ILE A 254 -18.83 -5.09 -29.78
C ILE A 254 -17.97 -6.05 -30.58
N VAL A 255 -16.66 -5.91 -30.45
CA VAL A 255 -15.66 -6.90 -30.89
C VAL A 255 -14.92 -7.39 -29.65
N CYS A 256 -15.10 -8.66 -29.30
CA CYS A 256 -14.47 -9.29 -28.13
C CYS A 256 -14.17 -10.76 -28.44
N GLY A 257 -12.93 -11.07 -28.81
CA GLY A 257 -12.51 -12.41 -29.18
C GLY A 257 -11.42 -13.00 -28.27
N ALA A 258 -11.12 -14.28 -28.49
CA ALA A 258 -10.04 -14.98 -27.80
C ALA A 258 -8.74 -15.07 -28.63
N ALA A 259 -8.78 -14.75 -29.93
CA ALA A 259 -7.58 -14.78 -30.77
C ALA A 259 -6.53 -13.75 -30.27
N ASN A 260 -5.25 -14.07 -30.46
CA ASN A 260 -4.14 -13.16 -30.15
C ASN A 260 -3.86 -12.25 -31.35
N ASN A 261 -3.53 -10.98 -31.10
CA ASN A 261 -3.26 -9.96 -32.11
C ASN A 261 -4.42 -9.81 -33.10
N GLN A 262 -5.66 -9.61 -32.62
CA GLN A 262 -6.87 -9.62 -33.47
C GLN A 262 -6.84 -8.56 -34.57
N LEU A 263 -6.34 -7.37 -34.23
CA LEU A 263 -6.16 -6.26 -35.15
C LEU A 263 -4.94 -6.51 -36.04
N ARG A 264 -5.08 -6.31 -37.35
CA ARG A 264 -3.96 -6.40 -38.29
C ARG A 264 -2.94 -5.27 -38.09
N ASP A 265 -3.45 -4.08 -37.80
CA ASP A 265 -2.67 -2.88 -37.51
C ASP A 265 -3.48 -1.93 -36.61
N PRO A 266 -2.83 -1.03 -35.86
CA PRO A 266 -3.52 -0.14 -34.90
C PRO A 266 -4.64 0.73 -35.51
N ALA A 267 -4.57 1.07 -36.80
CA ALA A 267 -5.62 1.87 -37.44
C ALA A 267 -6.97 1.12 -37.54
N CYS A 268 -6.96 -0.21 -37.39
CA CYS A 268 -8.19 -0.99 -37.38
C CYS A 268 -9.08 -0.63 -36.17
N GLU A 269 -8.51 -0.39 -35.00
CA GLU A 269 -9.27 0.05 -33.83
C GLU A 269 -9.82 1.46 -34.01
N GLN A 270 -9.04 2.36 -34.62
CA GLN A 270 -9.52 3.72 -34.92
C GLN A 270 -10.77 3.70 -35.80
N ILE A 271 -10.81 2.81 -36.79
CA ILE A 271 -11.99 2.61 -37.65
C ILE A 271 -13.18 2.10 -36.82
N LEU A 272 -12.97 1.12 -35.93
CA LEU A 272 -14.02 0.60 -35.06
C LEU A 272 -14.55 1.69 -34.12
N PHE A 273 -13.64 2.42 -33.45
CA PHE A 273 -13.95 3.49 -32.52
C PHE A 273 -14.71 4.63 -33.20
N GLY A 274 -14.27 5.09 -34.37
CA GLY A 274 -14.97 6.12 -35.16
C GLY A 274 -16.37 5.70 -35.64
N ARG A 275 -16.64 4.39 -35.70
CA ARG A 275 -17.95 3.81 -36.00
C ARG A 275 -18.78 3.53 -34.75
N GLY A 276 -18.30 3.88 -33.56
CA GLY A 276 -18.96 3.60 -32.28
C GLY A 276 -19.02 2.11 -31.95
N ILE A 277 -18.06 1.31 -32.45
CA ILE A 277 -17.93 -0.12 -32.15
C ILE A 277 -16.89 -0.27 -31.04
N LEU A 278 -17.30 -0.87 -29.91
CA LEU A 278 -16.41 -1.11 -28.78
C LEU A 278 -15.50 -2.31 -29.07
N TYR A 279 -14.20 -2.07 -29.13
CA TYR A 279 -13.19 -3.11 -29.18
C TYR A 279 -12.71 -3.45 -27.76
N VAL A 280 -12.73 -4.74 -27.41
CA VAL A 280 -12.17 -5.23 -26.15
C VAL A 280 -10.72 -5.67 -26.39
N PRO A 281 -9.73 -5.10 -25.68
CA PRO A 281 -8.32 -5.46 -25.86
C PRO A 281 -8.10 -6.96 -25.69
N ASP A 282 -7.52 -7.59 -26.71
CA ASP A 282 -7.46 -9.05 -26.81
C ASP A 282 -6.59 -9.70 -25.73
N PHE A 283 -5.44 -9.09 -25.42
CA PHE A 283 -4.53 -9.54 -24.37
C PHE A 283 -5.12 -9.42 -22.96
N VAL A 284 -6.19 -8.65 -22.78
CA VAL A 284 -6.97 -8.60 -21.54
C VAL A 284 -8.05 -9.68 -21.56
N ALA A 285 -8.84 -9.74 -22.64
CA ALA A 285 -9.95 -10.69 -22.76
C ALA A 285 -9.50 -12.15 -22.68
N ASN A 286 -8.39 -12.51 -23.36
CA ASN A 286 -7.90 -13.89 -23.41
C ASN A 286 -6.87 -14.24 -22.32
N ALA A 287 -6.67 -13.37 -21.33
CA ALA A 287 -5.67 -13.53 -20.28
C ALA A 287 -5.88 -14.77 -19.39
N GLY A 288 -7.09 -15.33 -19.33
CA GLY A 288 -7.39 -16.44 -18.42
C GLY A 288 -6.53 -17.70 -18.65
N GLY A 289 -6.12 -17.97 -19.89
CA GLY A 289 -5.18 -19.07 -20.17
C GLY A 289 -3.79 -18.83 -19.57
N LEU A 290 -3.32 -17.58 -19.56
CA LEU A 290 -2.05 -17.22 -18.92
C LEU A 290 -2.16 -17.34 -17.40
N ILE A 291 -3.24 -16.82 -16.81
CA ILE A 291 -3.48 -16.89 -15.36
C ILE A 291 -3.42 -18.33 -14.87
N HIS A 292 -4.07 -19.26 -15.59
CA HIS A 292 -4.02 -20.69 -15.30
C HIS A 292 -2.60 -21.26 -15.31
N VAL A 293 -1.82 -20.96 -16.35
CA VAL A 293 -0.46 -21.50 -16.51
C VAL A 293 0.51 -20.93 -15.47
N VAL A 294 0.42 -19.64 -15.18
CA VAL A 294 1.30 -18.96 -14.22
C VAL A 294 1.03 -19.40 -12.79
N ASP A 295 -0.22 -19.72 -12.45
CA ASP A 295 -0.54 -20.20 -11.11
C ASP A 295 0.14 -21.55 -10.77
N GLU A 296 0.48 -22.37 -11.77
CA GLU A 296 1.32 -23.55 -11.57
C GLU A 296 2.72 -23.22 -11.03
N LEU A 297 3.20 -21.98 -11.27
CA LEU A 297 4.49 -21.49 -10.81
C LEU A 297 4.42 -20.82 -9.44
N ALA A 298 3.23 -20.73 -8.84
CA ALA A 298 3.07 -20.15 -7.52
C ALA A 298 3.83 -20.97 -6.45
N PRO A 299 4.44 -20.33 -5.43
CA PRO A 299 5.19 -21.05 -4.38
C PRO A 299 4.38 -22.10 -3.62
N LEU A 300 3.06 -21.91 -3.52
CA LEU A 300 2.12 -22.83 -2.87
C LEU A 300 1.57 -23.91 -3.82
N GLY A 301 1.97 -23.90 -5.09
CA GLY A 301 1.42 -24.75 -6.14
C GLY A 301 0.05 -24.28 -6.65
N TYR A 302 -0.43 -24.98 -7.68
CA TYR A 302 -1.67 -24.67 -8.40
C TYR A 302 -2.93 -24.71 -7.51
N ASP A 303 -3.81 -23.71 -7.66
CA ASP A 303 -5.10 -23.61 -6.97
C ASP A 303 -6.19 -23.10 -7.93
N ALA A 304 -7.19 -23.95 -8.19
CA ALA A 304 -8.25 -23.65 -9.15
C ALA A 304 -9.16 -22.48 -8.71
N ASP A 305 -9.37 -22.28 -7.42
CA ASP A 305 -10.26 -21.22 -6.93
C ASP A 305 -9.55 -19.86 -7.00
N ARG A 306 -8.26 -19.83 -6.68
CA ARG A 306 -7.41 -18.65 -6.90
C ARG A 306 -7.34 -18.24 -8.37
N VAL A 307 -7.22 -19.21 -9.29
CA VAL A 307 -7.26 -18.95 -10.74
C VAL A 307 -8.60 -18.35 -11.15
N ARG A 308 -9.73 -18.90 -10.70
CA ARG A 308 -11.07 -18.38 -11.01
C ARG A 308 -11.28 -16.96 -10.47
N GLU A 309 -10.88 -16.71 -9.23
CA GLU A 309 -10.97 -15.39 -8.62
C GLU A 309 -10.15 -14.36 -9.42
N LYS A 310 -8.92 -14.71 -9.80
CA LYS A 310 -8.05 -13.83 -10.60
C LYS A 310 -8.62 -13.57 -11.99
N ILE A 311 -9.22 -14.57 -12.64
CA ILE A 311 -9.91 -14.39 -13.93
C ILE A 311 -11.12 -13.46 -13.78
N ASN A 312 -11.85 -13.52 -12.67
CA ASN A 312 -12.97 -12.62 -12.42
C ASN A 312 -12.55 -11.14 -12.36
N ASN A 313 -11.31 -10.84 -11.96
CA ASN A 313 -10.77 -9.47 -11.93
C ASN A 313 -10.64 -8.83 -13.33
N ILE A 314 -10.71 -9.61 -14.41
CA ILE A 314 -10.79 -9.09 -15.79
C ILE A 314 -11.99 -8.14 -15.93
N ARG A 315 -13.11 -8.41 -15.22
CA ARG A 315 -14.30 -7.55 -15.26
C ARG A 315 -13.99 -6.14 -14.76
N SER A 316 -13.36 -6.05 -13.60
CA SER A 316 -13.03 -4.78 -12.94
C SER A 316 -11.98 -4.00 -13.73
N LEU A 317 -10.98 -4.70 -14.28
CA LEU A 317 -9.97 -4.07 -15.14
C LEU A 317 -10.60 -3.49 -16.41
N LEU A 318 -11.47 -4.25 -17.09
CA LEU A 318 -12.17 -3.76 -18.27
C LEU A 318 -13.11 -2.61 -17.95
N GLY A 319 -13.82 -2.65 -16.81
CA GLY A 319 -14.64 -1.53 -16.35
C GLY A 319 -13.84 -0.24 -16.22
N ASN A 320 -12.65 -0.31 -15.60
CA ASN A 320 -11.74 0.84 -15.50
C ASN A 320 -11.21 1.29 -16.87
N ILE A 321 -10.83 0.36 -17.74
CA ILE A 321 -10.38 0.68 -19.12
C ILE A 321 -11.48 1.43 -19.87
N PHE A 322 -12.72 0.94 -19.83
CA PHE A 322 -13.84 1.56 -20.52
C PHE A 322 -14.22 2.91 -19.93
N GLU A 323 -14.20 3.06 -18.61
CA GLU A 323 -14.45 4.35 -17.94
C GLU A 323 -13.43 5.40 -18.38
N LEU A 324 -12.13 5.08 -18.33
CA LEU A 324 -11.06 5.98 -18.74
C LEU A 324 -11.12 6.30 -20.24
N ALA A 325 -11.34 5.27 -21.08
CA ALA A 325 -11.49 5.43 -22.52
C ALA A 325 -12.66 6.37 -22.87
N ARG A 326 -13.81 6.21 -22.20
CA ARG A 326 -14.99 7.06 -22.40
C ARG A 326 -14.78 8.48 -21.89
N ARG A 327 -14.20 8.65 -20.69
CA ARG A 327 -13.94 9.97 -20.08
C ARG A 327 -13.00 10.81 -20.93
N ASP A 328 -11.96 10.18 -21.48
CA ASP A 328 -10.88 10.89 -22.16
C ASP A 328 -10.99 10.82 -23.71
N LEU A 329 -12.03 10.17 -24.24
CA LEU A 329 -12.26 9.91 -25.68
C LEU A 329 -11.08 9.18 -26.36
N ARG A 330 -10.65 8.07 -25.75
CA ARG A 330 -9.47 7.30 -26.15
C ARG A 330 -9.81 5.88 -26.56
N LEU A 331 -8.89 5.25 -27.28
CA LEU A 331 -9.01 3.86 -27.70
C LEU A 331 -8.85 2.91 -26.49
N PRO A 332 -9.75 1.94 -26.27
CA PRO A 332 -9.62 0.96 -25.18
C PRO A 332 -8.27 0.22 -25.17
N ASN A 333 -7.73 -0.15 -26.34
CA ASN A 333 -6.43 -0.84 -26.41
C ASN A 333 -5.29 0.06 -25.91
N GLN A 334 -5.29 1.34 -26.30
CA GLN A 334 -4.30 2.31 -25.85
C GLN A 334 -4.36 2.53 -24.33
N VAL A 335 -5.56 2.64 -23.76
CA VAL A 335 -5.74 2.76 -22.31
C VAL A 335 -5.25 1.51 -21.59
N ALA A 336 -5.54 0.32 -22.13
CA ALA A 336 -5.07 -0.94 -21.57
C ALA A 336 -3.54 -1.08 -21.61
N GLU A 337 -2.92 -0.67 -22.72
CA GLU A 337 -1.46 -0.62 -22.87
C GLU A 337 -0.83 0.32 -21.85
N GLU A 338 -1.37 1.53 -21.65
CA GLU A 338 -0.85 2.46 -20.64
C GLU A 338 -1.00 1.96 -19.22
N ILE A 339 -2.11 1.27 -18.90
CA ILE A 339 -2.28 0.64 -17.58
C ILE A 339 -1.23 -0.45 -17.39
N ALA A 340 -0.98 -1.27 -18.41
CA ALA A 340 0.04 -2.31 -18.37
C ALA A 340 1.45 -1.71 -18.25
N GLU A 341 1.78 -0.71 -19.05
CA GLU A 341 3.04 0.04 -19.00
C GLU A 341 3.25 0.65 -17.62
N LYS A 342 2.23 1.29 -17.03
CA LYS A 342 2.33 1.80 -15.64
C LYS A 342 2.64 0.70 -14.62
N LYS A 343 2.39 -0.58 -14.91
CA LYS A 343 2.77 -1.69 -14.03
C LYS A 343 4.20 -2.16 -14.27
N PHE A 344 4.61 -2.44 -15.51
CA PHE A 344 5.95 -3.01 -15.79
C PHE A 344 7.03 -1.95 -16.07
N ASN A 345 6.65 -0.71 -16.41
CA ASN A 345 7.53 0.47 -16.39
C ASN A 345 7.62 1.10 -15.01
N LYS A 346 6.98 0.52 -13.97
CA LYS A 346 7.49 0.68 -12.60
C LYS A 346 8.89 0.09 -12.60
N LYS A 347 9.88 0.94 -12.87
CA LYS A 347 11.31 0.61 -12.96
C LYS A 347 11.88 0.01 -11.66
N TYR A 348 11.06 -0.21 -10.64
CA TYR A 348 11.47 -0.59 -9.30
C TYR A 348 10.46 -1.57 -8.73
N PRO A 349 10.89 -2.62 -8.03
CA PRO A 349 9.97 -3.42 -7.25
C PRO A 349 9.32 -2.48 -6.21
N ALA A 350 8.02 -2.21 -6.43
CA ALA A 350 7.16 -1.63 -5.42
C ALA A 350 6.91 -2.69 -4.34
N SER A 351 6.29 -2.29 -3.23
CA SER A 351 5.78 -3.29 -2.31
C SER A 351 4.82 -4.21 -3.06
N PRO A 352 4.94 -5.55 -2.95
CA PRO A 352 3.94 -6.46 -3.51
C PRO A 352 2.61 -6.39 -2.76
N LEU A 353 2.54 -5.61 -1.68
CA LEU A 353 1.32 -5.34 -0.90
C LEU A 353 0.76 -3.94 -1.17
N GLU A 354 1.21 -3.28 -2.24
CA GLU A 354 0.61 -2.03 -2.69
C GLU A 354 -0.90 -2.22 -2.86
N ILE A 355 -1.66 -1.33 -2.22
CA ILE A 355 -3.11 -1.44 -2.15
C ILE A 355 -3.68 -0.76 -3.38
N HIS A 356 -4.49 -1.49 -4.13
CA HIS A 356 -5.09 -1.04 -5.40
C HIS A 356 -6.58 -0.76 -5.25
N GLU A 357 -7.16 -1.09 -4.09
CA GLU A 357 -8.52 -0.73 -3.71
C GLU A 357 -8.69 0.78 -3.69
N ASN A 358 -9.81 1.26 -4.24
CA ASN A 358 -10.13 2.68 -4.16
C ASN A 358 -10.47 3.08 -2.72
N ALA A 359 -10.36 4.38 -2.43
CA ALA A 359 -10.58 4.94 -1.09
C ALA A 359 -11.99 4.63 -0.54
N LYS A 360 -13.02 4.69 -1.39
CA LYS A 360 -14.40 4.41 -1.00
C LYS A 360 -14.54 2.98 -0.47
N THR A 361 -14.00 2.00 -1.18
CA THR A 361 -14.05 0.59 -0.77
C THR A 361 -13.41 0.39 0.62
N LEU A 362 -12.25 0.98 0.89
CA LEU A 362 -11.61 0.85 2.21
C LEU A 362 -12.39 1.56 3.32
N LEU A 363 -12.91 2.76 3.05
CA LEU A 363 -13.73 3.49 4.02
C LEU A 363 -15.01 2.71 4.35
N ASP A 364 -15.63 2.05 3.37
CA ASP A 364 -16.80 1.21 3.56
C ASP A 364 -16.46 -0.05 4.38
N LEU A 365 -15.24 -0.61 4.24
CA LEU A 365 -14.78 -1.73 5.07
C LEU A 365 -14.67 -1.34 6.55
N TYR A 366 -14.14 -0.15 6.87
CA TYR A 366 -14.03 0.32 8.26
C TYR A 366 -15.38 0.39 8.98
N LEU A 367 -16.46 0.64 8.23
CA LEU A 367 -17.81 0.78 8.75
C LEU A 367 -18.60 -0.54 8.76
N SER A 368 -18.19 -1.54 7.98
CA SER A 368 -18.97 -2.76 7.75
C SER A 368 -18.35 -4.05 8.30
N LYS A 369 -17.06 -4.03 8.64
CA LYS A 369 -16.33 -5.23 9.09
C LYS A 369 -16.17 -5.29 10.61
N GLU A 370 -16.37 -6.49 11.13
CA GLU A 370 -16.30 -6.80 12.56
C GLU A 370 -14.91 -7.32 12.99
N ASP A 371 -14.69 -7.39 14.31
CA ASP A 371 -13.43 -7.77 14.95
C ASP A 371 -12.74 -9.02 14.35
N PRO A 372 -13.42 -10.17 14.11
CA PRO A 372 -12.74 -11.36 13.57
C PRO A 372 -12.13 -11.16 12.17
N PHE A 373 -12.72 -10.29 11.35
CA PHE A 373 -12.17 -9.94 10.04
C PHE A 373 -10.85 -9.19 10.20
N TRP A 374 -10.81 -8.21 11.10
CA TRP A 374 -9.63 -7.39 11.36
C TRP A 374 -8.48 -8.19 11.98
N GLU A 375 -8.80 -9.10 12.90
CA GLU A 375 -7.81 -10.01 13.51
C GLU A 375 -7.26 -11.03 12.50
N SER A 376 -8.09 -11.57 11.60
CA SER A 376 -7.58 -12.44 10.53
C SER A 376 -6.69 -11.65 9.54
N LEU A 377 -7.10 -10.42 9.21
CA LEU A 377 -6.40 -9.59 8.25
C LEU A 377 -5.02 -9.14 8.76
N ARG A 378 -4.91 -8.72 10.03
CA ARG A 378 -3.61 -8.28 10.60
C ARG A 378 -2.58 -9.40 10.56
N GLU A 379 -2.96 -10.64 10.88
CA GLU A 379 -2.06 -11.79 10.86
C GLU A 379 -1.62 -12.09 9.43
N LYS A 380 -2.59 -12.21 8.51
CA LYS A 380 -2.34 -12.51 7.10
C LYS A 380 -1.42 -11.47 6.47
N ARG A 381 -1.76 -10.18 6.58
CA ARG A 381 -0.98 -9.08 5.97
C ARG A 381 0.43 -8.99 6.56
N THR A 382 0.59 -9.21 7.86
CA THR A 382 1.93 -9.17 8.47
C THR A 382 2.81 -10.32 7.98
N LEU A 383 2.26 -11.53 7.85
CA LEU A 383 2.99 -12.67 7.29
C LEU A 383 3.34 -12.46 5.81
N GLU A 384 2.42 -11.93 5.02
CA GLU A 384 2.69 -11.55 3.62
C GLU A 384 3.83 -10.54 3.53
N LEU A 385 3.81 -9.51 4.39
CA LEU A 385 4.86 -8.48 4.44
C LEU A 385 6.20 -9.08 4.84
N PHE A 386 6.21 -9.97 5.84
CA PHE A 386 7.39 -10.71 6.26
C PHE A 386 8.03 -11.49 5.12
N HIS A 387 7.25 -12.33 4.43
CA HIS A 387 7.78 -13.14 3.34
C HIS A 387 8.22 -12.31 2.14
N ALA A 388 7.49 -11.24 1.84
CA ALA A 388 7.87 -10.29 0.80
C ALA A 388 9.21 -9.62 1.13
N ALA A 389 9.34 -9.04 2.34
CA ALA A 389 10.55 -8.34 2.77
C ALA A 389 11.75 -9.30 2.81
N ALA A 390 11.58 -10.53 3.33
CA ALA A 390 12.65 -11.52 3.42
C ALA A 390 13.24 -11.90 2.05
N ARG A 391 12.42 -11.82 1.00
CA ARG A 391 12.80 -12.11 -0.39
C ARG A 391 13.33 -10.90 -1.13
N LEU A 392 12.71 -9.73 -0.95
CA LEU A 392 12.88 -8.58 -1.85
C LEU A 392 13.67 -7.42 -1.25
N VAL A 393 13.96 -7.43 0.06
CA VAL A 393 14.71 -6.37 0.74
C VAL A 393 16.08 -6.93 1.15
N PRO A 394 17.18 -6.52 0.48
CA PRO A 394 18.50 -7.10 0.72
C PRO A 394 18.96 -7.02 2.17
N ALA A 395 18.78 -5.88 2.83
CA ALA A 395 19.16 -5.70 4.24
C ALA A 395 18.36 -6.60 5.17
N TYR A 396 17.05 -6.78 4.92
CA TYR A 396 16.21 -7.62 5.76
C TYR A 396 16.55 -9.11 5.58
N SER A 397 16.83 -9.54 4.34
CA SER A 397 17.30 -10.89 4.06
C SER A 397 18.61 -11.21 4.80
N ASP A 398 19.57 -10.27 4.78
CA ASP A 398 20.82 -10.39 5.53
C ASP A 398 20.60 -10.35 7.05
N PHE A 399 19.72 -9.46 7.54
CA PHE A 399 19.36 -9.34 8.95
C PHE A 399 18.80 -10.65 9.50
N LEU A 400 17.89 -11.32 8.77
CA LEU A 400 17.36 -12.63 9.15
C LEU A 400 18.43 -13.72 9.16
N LYS A 401 19.34 -13.73 8.17
CA LYS A 401 20.46 -14.69 8.13
C LYS A 401 21.39 -14.53 9.33
N LYS A 402 21.73 -13.30 9.72
CA LYS A 402 22.57 -13.01 10.89
C LYS A 402 21.94 -13.42 12.22
N HIS A 403 20.61 -13.49 12.27
CA HIS A 403 19.86 -13.97 13.43
C HIS A 403 19.42 -15.43 13.30
N GLU A 404 19.98 -16.17 12.33
CA GLU A 404 19.71 -17.60 12.11
C GLU A 404 18.22 -17.93 11.86
N VAL A 405 17.45 -16.98 11.33
CA VAL A 405 16.02 -17.16 11.02
C VAL A 405 15.87 -17.70 9.61
N ASN A 406 15.17 -18.84 9.47
CA ASN A 406 14.75 -19.36 8.18
C ASN A 406 13.33 -18.88 7.83
N PRO A 407 13.16 -17.99 6.83
CA PRO A 407 11.84 -17.46 6.47
C PRO A 407 10.82 -18.53 6.07
N SER A 408 11.23 -19.68 5.53
CA SER A 408 10.30 -20.73 5.09
C SER A 408 9.65 -21.50 6.26
N LYS A 409 10.20 -21.36 7.47
CA LYS A 409 9.67 -21.97 8.70
C LYS A 409 8.65 -21.07 9.41
N ILE A 410 8.59 -19.79 9.06
CA ILE A 410 7.62 -18.86 9.63
C ILE A 410 6.33 -19.03 8.84
N ARG A 411 5.31 -19.72 9.38
CA ARG A 411 4.07 -20.01 8.65
C ARG A 411 2.83 -19.46 9.34
N THR A 412 2.91 -19.29 10.65
CA THR A 412 1.82 -18.80 11.49
C THR A 412 2.21 -17.51 12.19
N TRP A 413 1.20 -16.80 12.70
CA TRP A 413 1.42 -15.64 13.55
C TRP A 413 2.33 -15.99 14.74
N SER A 414 2.09 -17.11 15.41
CA SER A 414 2.93 -17.55 16.54
C SER A 414 4.40 -17.78 16.14
N ASP A 415 4.65 -18.35 14.95
CA ASP A 415 6.03 -18.52 14.46
C ASP A 415 6.71 -17.16 14.27
N PHE A 416 5.99 -16.19 13.72
CA PHE A 416 6.49 -14.84 13.51
C PHE A 416 6.88 -14.19 14.84
N GLN A 417 5.98 -14.20 15.83
CA GLN A 417 6.22 -13.56 17.13
C GLN A 417 7.37 -14.20 17.92
N LYS A 418 7.55 -15.51 17.81
CA LYS A 418 8.58 -16.25 18.56
C LYS A 418 9.97 -16.18 17.92
N ASN A 419 10.04 -16.21 16.59
CA ASN A 419 11.30 -16.46 15.89
C ASN A 419 11.84 -15.25 15.14
N VAL A 420 11.02 -14.26 14.77
CA VAL A 420 11.50 -13.08 14.04
C VAL A 420 12.11 -12.08 15.03
N PRO A 421 13.37 -11.64 14.87
CA PRO A 421 14.02 -10.72 15.79
C PRO A 421 13.39 -9.31 15.77
N VAL A 422 13.51 -8.60 16.89
CA VAL A 422 13.09 -7.20 17.02
C VAL A 422 14.07 -6.30 16.25
N MET A 423 13.53 -5.39 15.45
CA MET A 423 14.31 -4.37 14.73
C MET A 423 14.36 -3.08 15.55
N ASP A 424 15.49 -2.37 15.53
CA ASP A 424 15.61 -1.05 16.12
C ASP A 424 16.56 -0.15 15.31
N LYS A 425 16.72 1.10 15.76
CA LYS A 425 17.60 2.07 15.08
C LYS A 425 19.05 1.62 15.01
N LYS A 426 19.54 0.90 16.02
CA LYS A 426 20.94 0.50 16.15
C LYS A 426 21.25 -0.75 15.33
N ASN A 427 20.42 -1.78 15.41
CA ASN A 427 20.65 -3.08 14.80
C ASN A 427 20.23 -3.16 13.32
N TYR A 428 19.43 -2.21 12.85
CA TYR A 428 18.94 -2.20 11.47
C TYR A 428 19.17 -0.86 10.77
N LEU A 429 18.49 0.22 11.19
CA LEU A 429 18.53 1.48 10.43
C LEU A 429 19.93 2.10 10.30
N ARG A 430 20.77 1.98 11.34
CA ARG A 430 22.17 2.43 11.31
C ARG A 430 23.16 1.35 10.88
N ALA A 431 22.72 0.09 10.85
CA ALA A 431 23.57 -1.05 10.51
C ALA A 431 23.66 -1.29 9.01
N TYR A 432 22.69 -0.79 8.22
CA TYR A 432 22.59 -1.03 6.79
C TYR A 432 22.55 0.27 5.98
N PRO A 433 23.10 0.27 4.75
CA PRO A 433 22.92 1.37 3.80
C PRO A 433 21.43 1.57 3.45
N LEU A 434 21.04 2.83 3.22
CA LEU A 434 19.65 3.22 2.99
C LEU A 434 18.99 2.42 1.85
N GLU A 435 19.66 2.32 0.70
CA GLU A 435 19.16 1.63 -0.48
C GLU A 435 18.88 0.15 -0.21
N ALA A 436 19.78 -0.52 0.52
CA ALA A 436 19.67 -1.95 0.86
C ALA A 436 18.45 -2.26 1.74
N MET A 437 17.99 -1.26 2.52
CA MET A 437 16.79 -1.38 3.37
C MET A 437 15.48 -1.20 2.60
N THR A 438 15.53 -0.85 1.31
CA THR A 438 14.33 -0.62 0.51
C THR A 438 13.96 -1.83 -0.34
N TRP A 439 12.70 -1.87 -0.80
CA TRP A 439 12.24 -2.81 -1.81
C TRP A 439 13.17 -2.83 -3.04
N GLY A 440 13.80 -3.97 -3.30
CA GLY A 440 14.73 -4.20 -4.40
C GLY A 440 16.14 -3.66 -4.20
N GLY A 441 16.48 -3.09 -3.05
CA GLY A 441 17.83 -2.59 -2.80
C GLY A 441 18.20 -1.31 -3.56
N THR A 442 17.23 -0.49 -3.98
CA THR A 442 17.49 0.70 -4.79
C THR A 442 16.48 1.83 -4.52
N LEU A 443 16.99 3.06 -4.49
CA LEU A 443 16.20 4.30 -4.47
C LEU A 443 16.09 4.98 -5.84
N LYS A 444 16.90 4.56 -6.82
CA LYS A 444 17.01 5.25 -8.12
C LYS A 444 15.63 5.36 -8.76
N GLY A 445 15.30 6.53 -9.33
CA GLY A 445 14.06 6.86 -10.05
C GLY A 445 12.72 6.58 -9.35
N LYS A 446 12.71 6.32 -8.04
CA LYS A 446 11.47 6.35 -7.24
C LYS A 446 11.14 7.83 -6.92
N PRO A 447 9.93 8.33 -7.22
CA PRO A 447 9.50 9.63 -6.72
C PRO A 447 9.21 9.51 -5.22
N LEU A 448 10.15 9.96 -4.39
CA LEU A 448 10.10 9.83 -2.95
C LEU A 448 10.13 11.18 -2.26
N ASN A 449 9.39 11.30 -1.17
CA ASN A 449 9.52 12.41 -0.25
C ASN A 449 10.39 11.95 0.91
N PHE A 450 11.14 12.87 1.51
CA PHE A 450 11.97 12.56 2.67
C PHE A 450 11.46 13.31 3.89
N ALA A 451 11.33 12.59 5.00
CA ALA A 451 11.12 13.17 6.33
C ALA A 451 12.34 12.87 7.21
N ALA A 452 12.68 13.77 8.12
CA ALA A 452 13.79 13.60 9.06
C ALA A 452 13.29 13.34 10.48
N THR A 453 14.07 12.60 11.26
CA THR A 453 13.94 12.61 12.72
C THR A 453 14.56 13.87 13.30
N SER A 454 14.13 14.27 14.50
CA SER A 454 14.66 15.44 15.21
C SER A 454 16.11 15.34 15.66
N GLY A 455 16.79 14.22 15.38
CA GLY A 455 18.24 14.13 15.51
C GLY A 455 18.74 14.16 16.95
N SER A 456 17.99 13.64 17.93
CA SER A 456 18.36 13.60 19.37
C SER A 456 19.68 12.90 19.74
N THR A 457 20.38 12.34 18.75
CA THR A 457 21.70 11.70 18.90
C THR A 457 22.78 12.42 18.07
N GLY A 458 22.49 13.63 17.57
CA GLY A 458 23.39 14.48 16.79
C GLY A 458 23.34 14.29 15.27
N VAL A 459 22.78 13.17 14.76
CA VAL A 459 22.64 12.92 13.32
C VAL A 459 21.20 12.52 12.98
N PRO A 460 20.46 13.31 12.17
CA PRO A 460 19.12 12.96 11.73
C PRO A 460 19.14 11.75 10.80
N PHE A 461 18.13 10.89 10.89
CA PHE A 461 17.89 9.83 9.92
C PHE A 461 16.82 10.30 8.94
N TYR A 462 17.09 10.16 7.63
CA TYR A 462 16.17 10.55 6.57
C TYR A 462 15.37 9.34 6.09
N PHE A 463 14.06 9.37 6.33
CA PHE A 463 13.14 8.32 5.92
C PHE A 463 12.54 8.63 4.54
N PRO A 464 12.77 7.76 3.53
CA PRO A 464 12.09 7.84 2.26
C PRO A 464 10.63 7.42 2.41
N ARG A 465 9.72 8.18 1.81
CA ARG A 465 8.27 8.01 1.90
C ARG A 465 7.67 7.89 0.51
N SER A 466 6.83 6.87 0.35
CA SER A 466 6.03 6.69 -0.86
C SER A 466 4.72 7.48 -0.75
N PRO A 467 4.08 7.81 -1.88
CA PRO A 467 2.72 8.37 -1.89
C PRO A 467 1.68 7.51 -1.17
N GLN A 468 1.94 6.21 -1.01
CA GLN A 468 1.03 5.29 -0.33
C GLN A 468 0.80 5.68 1.14
N LEU A 469 1.83 6.10 1.88
CA LEU A 469 1.65 6.53 3.27
C LEU A 469 0.81 7.80 3.39
N GLU A 470 0.97 8.71 2.45
CA GLU A 470 0.21 9.96 2.37
C GLU A 470 -1.27 9.63 2.07
N TRP A 471 -1.50 8.67 1.18
CA TRP A 471 -2.83 8.15 0.88
C TRP A 471 -3.47 7.42 2.06
N GLN A 472 -2.73 6.62 2.83
CA GLN A 472 -3.25 5.97 4.04
C GLN A 472 -3.72 7.01 5.06
N CYS A 473 -2.92 8.05 5.31
CA CYS A 473 -3.28 9.15 6.20
C CYS A 473 -4.56 9.86 5.74
N SER A 474 -4.73 10.05 4.43
CA SER A 474 -5.95 10.66 3.88
C SER A 474 -7.24 9.88 4.18
N LEU A 475 -7.17 8.56 4.38
CA LEU A 475 -8.35 7.77 4.74
C LEU A 475 -8.73 8.00 6.21
N THR A 476 -7.74 8.04 7.09
CA THR A 476 -7.94 8.40 8.50
C THR A 476 -8.52 9.80 8.65
N LEU A 477 -7.96 10.78 7.94
CA LEU A 477 -8.48 12.15 7.99
C LEU A 477 -9.89 12.24 7.38
N GLU A 478 -10.19 11.47 6.33
CA GLU A 478 -11.56 11.44 5.77
C GLU A 478 -12.57 10.83 6.74
N LEU A 479 -12.19 9.83 7.55
CA LEU A 479 -13.05 9.35 8.64
C LEU A 479 -13.37 10.46 9.64
N PHE A 480 -12.38 11.27 10.00
CA PHE A 480 -12.60 12.42 10.88
C PHE A 480 -13.53 13.45 10.23
N LEU A 481 -13.39 13.73 8.92
CA LEU A 481 -14.35 14.61 8.22
C LEU A 481 -15.78 14.07 8.25
N ARG A 482 -15.96 12.75 8.14
CA ARG A 482 -17.27 12.08 8.17
C ARG A 482 -17.90 12.00 9.57
N SER A 483 -17.16 12.31 10.63
CA SER A 483 -17.64 12.25 12.01
C SER A 483 -17.96 13.62 12.62
N SER A 484 -18.10 14.69 11.83
CA SER A 484 -18.35 16.06 12.32
C SER A 484 -19.65 16.20 13.12
N SER A 485 -19.60 16.90 14.26
CA SER A 485 -20.79 17.24 15.05
C SER A 485 -21.66 18.34 14.40
N PHE A 486 -21.12 19.04 13.39
CA PHE A 486 -21.81 20.07 12.63
C PHE A 486 -22.49 19.53 11.37
N GLY A 487 -22.27 18.26 11.04
CA GLY A 487 -22.70 17.64 9.78
C GLY A 487 -21.65 17.79 8.67
N THR A 488 -21.88 17.14 7.53
CA THR A 488 -20.89 17.03 6.43
C THR A 488 -21.22 17.91 5.21
N GLN A 489 -22.07 18.92 5.38
CA GLN A 489 -22.52 19.77 4.26
C GLN A 489 -21.88 21.16 4.31
N GLY A 490 -21.01 21.43 3.34
CA GLY A 490 -20.40 22.74 3.10
C GLY A 490 -18.87 22.71 3.01
N PRO A 491 -18.24 23.82 2.59
CA PRO A 491 -16.80 23.93 2.43
C PRO A 491 -16.08 23.96 3.78
N ILE A 492 -15.01 23.17 3.92
CA ILE A 492 -14.21 23.06 5.15
C ILE A 492 -12.87 23.77 4.96
N ALA A 493 -12.52 24.66 5.89
CA ALA A 493 -11.20 25.25 5.98
C ALA A 493 -10.31 24.41 6.90
N VAL A 494 -9.12 24.06 6.42
CA VAL A 494 -8.08 23.41 7.23
C VAL A 494 -6.92 24.38 7.40
N ILE A 495 -6.62 24.74 8.65
CA ILE A 495 -5.44 25.54 9.01
C ILE A 495 -4.39 24.58 9.56
N ASN A 496 -3.38 24.28 8.74
CA ASN A 496 -2.29 23.38 9.09
C ASN A 496 -1.15 24.16 9.76
N ALA A 497 -1.11 24.08 11.09
CA ALA A 497 -0.14 24.78 11.93
C ALA A 497 1.08 23.93 12.33
N PHE A 498 1.21 22.70 11.81
CA PHE A 498 2.45 21.95 11.97
C PHE A 498 3.60 22.61 11.21
N SER A 499 4.80 22.56 11.79
CA SER A 499 6.03 23.02 11.13
C SER A 499 6.20 22.34 9.76
N MET A 500 6.45 23.15 8.73
CA MET A 500 6.71 22.69 7.36
C MET A 500 8.20 22.40 7.15
N GLY A 501 8.57 21.74 6.05
CA GLY A 501 9.96 21.41 5.71
C GLY A 501 10.25 19.91 5.82
N VAL A 502 11.35 19.54 6.50
CA VAL A 502 11.76 18.13 6.69
C VAL A 502 10.89 17.36 7.69
N TRP A 503 9.97 18.05 8.37
CA TRP A 503 9.13 17.51 9.42
C TRP A 503 7.91 16.77 8.83
N MET A 504 7.67 15.57 9.34
CA MET A 504 6.64 14.67 8.81
C MET A 504 5.22 15.24 8.93
N GLY A 505 4.87 15.82 10.08
CA GLY A 505 3.50 16.21 10.42
C GLY A 505 2.88 17.21 9.43
N GLY A 506 3.59 18.29 9.11
CA GLY A 506 3.07 19.31 8.19
C GLY A 506 2.87 18.80 6.77
N MET A 507 3.87 18.11 6.22
CA MET A 507 3.85 17.61 4.84
C MET A 507 2.83 16.48 4.62
N ILE A 508 2.74 15.51 5.54
CA ILE A 508 1.79 14.40 5.39
C ILE A 508 0.35 14.91 5.48
N THR A 509 0.08 15.85 6.38
CA THR A 509 -1.26 16.40 6.62
C THR A 509 -1.74 17.18 5.40
N PHE A 510 -0.90 18.08 4.86
CA PHE A 510 -1.23 18.83 3.66
C PHE A 510 -1.58 17.91 2.49
N LYS A 511 -0.74 16.92 2.19
CA LYS A 511 -0.96 15.99 1.08
C LYS A 511 -2.17 15.10 1.29
N ALA A 512 -2.41 14.65 2.51
CA ALA A 512 -3.57 13.84 2.84
C ALA A 512 -4.88 14.60 2.54
N PHE A 513 -4.97 15.88 2.92
CA PHE A 513 -6.13 16.70 2.58
C PHE A 513 -6.21 17.07 1.10
N ASP A 514 -5.08 17.31 0.42
CA ASP A 514 -5.07 17.52 -1.03
C ASP A 514 -5.62 16.29 -1.78
N MET A 515 -5.24 15.09 -1.35
CA MET A 515 -5.80 13.83 -1.87
C MET A 515 -7.30 13.69 -1.60
N ILE A 516 -7.79 14.11 -0.42
CA ILE A 516 -9.23 14.11 -0.11
C ILE A 516 -9.97 15.06 -1.06
N ASN A 517 -9.43 16.27 -1.26
CA ASN A 517 -10.02 17.25 -2.18
C ASN A 517 -10.11 16.70 -3.62
N GLN A 518 -9.06 16.03 -4.09
CA GLN A 518 -9.04 15.40 -5.43
C GLN A 518 -10.07 14.26 -5.61
N ARG A 519 -10.59 13.66 -4.54
CA ARG A 519 -11.69 12.67 -4.63
C ARG A 519 -13.04 13.29 -4.98
N GLY A 520 -13.20 14.61 -4.79
CA GLY A 520 -14.38 15.36 -5.26
C GLY A 520 -15.66 15.16 -4.44
N HIS A 521 -15.61 14.50 -3.28
CA HIS A 521 -16.80 14.25 -2.43
C HIS A 521 -16.90 15.17 -1.20
N CYS A 522 -15.80 15.80 -0.78
CA CYS A 522 -15.76 16.73 0.34
C CYS A 522 -15.00 18.00 -0.07
N PRO A 523 -15.65 19.18 -0.10
CA PRO A 523 -14.99 20.42 -0.48
C PRO A 523 -14.09 20.90 0.68
N VAL A 524 -12.82 20.51 0.64
CA VAL A 524 -11.82 20.88 1.65
C VAL A 524 -10.78 21.81 1.04
N SER A 525 -10.49 22.92 1.72
CA SER A 525 -9.41 23.84 1.37
C SER A 525 -8.38 23.90 2.49
N VAL A 526 -7.09 23.86 2.16
CA VAL A 526 -6.00 23.80 3.13
C VAL A 526 -5.13 25.04 3.03
N LEU A 527 -4.87 25.68 4.17
CA LEU A 527 -3.91 26.76 4.34
C LEU A 527 -2.80 26.29 5.29
N CYS A 528 -1.54 26.29 4.82
CA CYS A 528 -0.39 25.90 5.63
C CYS A 528 0.27 27.14 6.24
N THR A 529 -0.07 27.44 7.49
CA THR A 529 0.49 28.58 8.25
C THR A 529 1.80 28.22 8.95
N GLY A 530 2.06 26.93 9.17
CA GLY A 530 3.10 26.50 10.09
C GLY A 530 2.84 27.01 11.51
N ASN A 531 3.90 27.13 12.30
CA ASN A 531 3.85 27.62 13.68
C ASN A 531 3.77 29.17 13.79
N SER A 532 3.38 29.87 12.73
CA SER A 532 3.22 31.33 12.76
C SER A 532 1.86 31.73 13.34
N LYS A 533 1.79 32.06 14.64
CA LYS A 533 0.57 32.56 15.29
C LYS A 533 -0.05 33.77 14.56
N PRO A 534 0.71 34.82 14.13
CA PRO A 534 0.13 35.94 13.40
C PRO A 534 -0.57 35.50 12.11
N ALA A 535 0.01 34.56 11.35
CA ALA A 535 -0.61 34.03 10.14
C ALA A 535 -1.87 33.22 10.45
N ILE A 536 -1.87 32.43 11.54
CA ILE A 536 -3.04 31.68 12.01
C ILE A 536 -4.18 32.63 12.38
N PHE A 537 -3.91 33.66 13.17
CA PHE A 537 -4.94 34.63 13.56
C PHE A 537 -5.47 35.44 12.37
N ALA A 538 -4.60 35.85 11.43
CA ALA A 538 -5.04 36.47 10.19
C ALA A 538 -5.95 35.54 9.37
N ALA A 539 -5.58 34.27 9.23
CA ALA A 539 -6.41 33.28 8.53
C ALA A 539 -7.77 33.06 9.20
N LEU A 540 -7.81 33.00 10.53
CA LEU A 540 -9.05 32.86 11.29
C LEU A 540 -9.98 34.07 11.14
N ARG A 541 -9.43 35.29 11.03
CA ARG A 541 -10.22 36.52 10.84
C ARG A 541 -10.71 36.72 9.41
N GLU A 542 -9.84 36.50 8.43
CA GLU A 542 -10.06 36.96 7.06
C GLU A 542 -10.45 35.84 6.10
N TRP A 543 -9.97 34.62 6.33
CA TRP A 543 -10.15 33.50 5.40
C TRP A 543 -11.20 32.49 5.87
N ALA A 544 -11.14 32.10 7.14
CA ALA A 544 -12.04 31.13 7.75
C ALA A 544 -13.54 31.47 7.65
N PRO A 545 -14.00 32.75 7.72
CA PRO A 545 -15.42 33.08 7.61
C PRO A 545 -16.09 32.70 6.28
N HIS A 546 -15.31 32.38 5.23
CA HIS A 546 -15.84 31.90 3.95
C HIS A 546 -16.21 30.41 3.96
N PHE A 547 -16.00 29.71 5.08
CA PHE A 547 -16.18 28.27 5.21
C PHE A 547 -17.24 27.93 6.24
N SER A 548 -17.88 26.77 6.09
CA SER A 548 -18.90 26.30 7.03
C SER A 548 -18.32 25.67 8.29
N GLU A 549 -17.07 25.22 8.23
CA GLU A 549 -16.36 24.54 9.32
C GLU A 549 -14.86 24.85 9.23
N VAL A 550 -14.19 24.93 10.37
CA VAL A 550 -12.75 25.15 10.46
C VAL A 550 -12.11 24.02 11.25
N ILE A 551 -11.07 23.42 10.70
CA ILE A 551 -10.22 22.45 11.39
C ILE A 551 -8.86 23.10 11.62
N LEU A 552 -8.52 23.32 12.89
CA LEU A 552 -7.21 23.80 13.30
C LEU A 552 -6.33 22.62 13.71
N ILE A 553 -5.17 22.50 13.07
CA ILE A 553 -4.29 21.34 13.20
C ILE A 553 -2.93 21.73 13.75
N GLY A 554 -2.43 21.06 14.78
CA GLY A 554 -1.07 21.29 15.28
C GLY A 554 -0.72 20.47 16.52
N TYR A 555 0.44 20.76 17.11
CA TYR A 555 0.83 20.15 18.38
C TYR A 555 -0.06 20.67 19.51
N PRO A 556 -0.52 19.81 20.45
CA PRO A 556 -1.51 20.20 21.45
C PRO A 556 -1.15 21.48 22.23
N PRO A 557 0.05 21.61 22.84
CA PRO A 557 0.39 22.81 23.61
C PRO A 557 0.43 24.09 22.76
N PHE A 558 0.85 24.00 21.50
CA PHE A 558 0.87 25.14 20.59
C PHE A 558 -0.54 25.56 20.16
N ILE A 559 -1.43 24.60 19.89
CA ILE A 559 -2.82 24.89 19.56
C ILE A 559 -3.56 25.47 20.76
N LYS A 560 -3.28 25.00 21.97
CA LYS A 560 -3.77 25.61 23.21
C LYS A 560 -3.44 27.09 23.26
N ASP A 561 -2.16 27.45 23.08
CA ASP A 561 -1.74 28.85 23.06
C ASP A 561 -2.54 29.68 22.04
N VAL A 562 -2.77 29.15 20.83
CA VAL A 562 -3.58 29.82 19.81
C VAL A 562 -5.02 30.02 20.29
N ILE A 563 -5.62 29.02 20.94
CA ILE A 563 -6.98 29.11 21.46
C ILE A 563 -7.08 30.15 22.58
N ASP A 564 -6.13 30.17 23.50
CA ASP A 564 -6.16 31.08 24.66
C ASP A 564 -5.88 32.53 24.27
N GLU A 565 -4.97 32.77 23.31
CA GLU A 565 -4.64 34.11 22.80
C GLU A 565 -5.67 34.61 21.77
N GLY A 566 -6.50 33.72 21.21
CA GLY A 566 -7.51 34.05 20.20
C GLY A 566 -8.40 35.25 20.56
N PRO A 567 -9.01 35.32 21.76
CA PRO A 567 -9.85 36.44 22.17
C PRO A 567 -9.13 37.79 22.18
N SER A 568 -7.86 37.85 22.62
CA SER A 568 -7.07 39.10 22.57
C SER A 568 -6.72 39.50 21.13
N GLU A 569 -6.69 38.53 20.23
CA GLU A 569 -6.49 38.69 18.80
C GLU A 569 -7.81 38.92 18.03
N GLY A 570 -8.92 39.14 18.74
CA GLY A 570 -10.22 39.45 18.15
C GLY A 570 -10.96 38.24 17.57
N ILE A 571 -10.58 37.02 17.97
CA ILE A 571 -11.28 35.78 17.60
C ILE A 571 -12.39 35.50 18.62
N ASP A 572 -13.61 35.35 18.12
CA ASP A 572 -14.75 34.87 18.91
C ASP A 572 -15.03 33.41 18.57
N TRP A 573 -14.51 32.50 19.40
CA TRP A 573 -14.63 31.05 19.18
C TRP A 573 -16.08 30.57 19.11
N SER A 574 -17.03 31.26 19.76
CA SER A 574 -18.45 30.90 19.72
C SER A 574 -19.08 31.07 18.32
N LYS A 575 -18.45 31.90 17.46
CA LYS A 575 -18.89 32.15 16.09
C LYS A 575 -18.24 31.23 15.06
N ILE A 576 -17.23 30.47 15.47
CA ILE A 576 -16.49 29.56 14.58
C ILE A 576 -16.91 28.13 14.90
N ARG A 577 -17.36 27.40 13.88
CA ARG A 577 -17.57 25.95 13.99
C ARG A 577 -16.23 25.23 13.93
N LEU A 578 -15.51 25.29 15.05
CA LEU A 578 -14.13 24.81 15.16
C LEU A 578 -14.07 23.33 15.48
N ARG A 579 -13.05 22.66 14.94
CA ARG A 579 -12.62 21.31 15.30
C ARG A 579 -11.10 21.29 15.41
N LEU A 580 -10.56 20.40 16.23
CA LEU A 580 -9.13 20.33 16.54
C LEU A 580 -8.55 18.99 16.13
N HIS A 581 -7.40 19.01 15.47
CA HIS A 581 -6.64 17.80 15.16
C HIS A 581 -5.20 17.95 15.68
N PHE A 582 -4.84 17.03 16.57
CA PHE A 582 -3.55 16.94 17.23
C PHE A 582 -2.71 15.79 16.70
N ALA A 583 -1.40 15.83 16.93
CA ALA A 583 -0.54 14.68 16.68
C ALA A 583 0.67 14.63 17.62
N THR A 584 1.30 13.44 17.69
CA THR A 584 2.65 13.18 18.22
C THR A 584 2.80 13.25 19.74
N GLU A 585 2.04 14.09 20.44
CA GLU A 585 2.14 14.30 21.87
C GLU A 585 0.92 13.74 22.62
N SER A 586 1.19 13.04 23.72
CA SER A 586 0.16 12.59 24.65
C SER A 586 -0.26 13.74 25.55
N PHE A 587 -1.57 13.94 25.73
CA PHE A 587 -2.15 14.93 26.64
C PHE A 587 -3.29 14.29 27.43
N SER A 588 -3.64 14.85 28.59
CA SER A 588 -4.67 14.28 29.47
C SER A 588 -6.10 14.56 28.96
N GLU A 589 -7.11 13.88 29.51
CA GLU A 589 -8.51 14.19 29.12
C GLU A 589 -8.99 15.52 29.73
N GLU A 590 -8.40 15.97 30.83
CA GLU A 590 -8.61 17.31 31.38
C GLU A 590 -8.13 18.40 30.42
N PHE A 591 -6.98 18.19 29.75
CA PHE A 591 -6.52 19.08 28.69
C PHE A 591 -7.54 19.14 27.54
N ARG A 592 -8.10 17.99 27.12
CA ARG A 592 -9.11 17.96 26.05
C ARG A 592 -10.37 18.72 26.45
N ASP A 593 -10.83 18.54 27.69
CA ASP A 593 -11.99 19.24 28.23
C ASP A 593 -11.76 20.76 28.31
N TYR A 594 -10.56 21.17 28.75
CA TYR A 594 -10.13 22.57 28.74
C TYR A 594 -10.21 23.16 27.32
N MET A 595 -9.59 22.48 26.35
CA MET A 595 -9.60 22.91 24.95
C MET A 595 -11.02 23.00 24.39
N ALA A 596 -11.85 22.00 24.69
CA ALA A 596 -13.24 21.97 24.24
C ALA A 596 -14.04 23.15 24.78
N GLN A 597 -13.85 23.48 26.07
CA GLN A 597 -14.50 24.62 26.69
C GLN A 597 -13.99 25.94 26.11
N LYS A 598 -12.68 26.15 26.05
CA LYS A 598 -12.07 27.41 25.58
C LYS A 598 -12.36 27.70 24.11
N ALA A 599 -12.34 26.67 23.28
CA ALA A 599 -12.64 26.78 21.86
C ALA A 599 -14.15 26.68 21.53
N SER A 600 -15.03 26.61 22.53
CA SER A 600 -16.49 26.47 22.33
C SER A 600 -16.87 25.29 21.41
N LEU A 601 -16.17 24.16 21.52
CA LEU A 601 -16.45 22.97 20.71
C LEU A 601 -17.83 22.41 21.03
N LYS A 602 -18.56 21.95 20.00
CA LYS A 602 -19.92 21.42 20.17
C LYS A 602 -19.90 20.00 20.75
N ASN A 603 -18.96 19.16 20.35
CA ASN A 603 -18.80 17.81 20.88
C ASN A 603 -17.32 17.40 20.92
N PRO A 604 -16.70 17.27 22.11
CA PRO A 604 -15.26 16.98 22.22
C PRO A 604 -14.84 15.63 21.62
N TYR A 605 -15.75 14.66 21.51
CA TYR A 605 -15.45 13.33 20.96
C TYR A 605 -15.46 13.32 19.43
N LEU A 606 -16.32 14.15 18.82
CA LEU A 606 -16.48 14.23 17.36
C LEU A 606 -15.62 15.34 16.74
N ASP A 607 -15.34 16.39 17.51
CA ASP A 607 -14.66 17.61 17.07
C ASP A 607 -13.19 17.66 17.48
N THR A 608 -12.67 16.60 18.10
CA THR A 608 -11.24 16.44 18.35
C THR A 608 -10.72 15.09 17.85
N MET A 609 -9.45 15.04 17.47
CA MET A 609 -8.72 13.81 17.15
C MET A 609 -7.25 13.98 17.48
N ASN A 610 -6.59 12.94 17.97
CA ASN A 610 -5.13 12.84 18.04
C ASN A 610 -4.61 11.71 17.13
N ILE A 611 -3.48 11.95 16.47
CA ILE A 611 -2.75 10.93 15.70
C ILE A 611 -1.53 10.46 16.48
N TYR A 612 -1.45 9.14 16.66
CA TYR A 612 -0.22 8.46 17.05
C TYR A 612 0.59 8.16 15.78
N GLY A 613 1.74 8.81 15.63
CA GLY A 613 2.56 8.74 14.43
C GLY A 613 4.05 8.90 14.71
N SER A 614 4.89 8.51 13.75
CA SER A 614 6.35 8.71 13.80
C SER A 614 6.91 9.08 12.42
N ALA A 615 8.11 9.68 12.39
CA ALA A 615 8.78 10.01 11.14
C ALA A 615 9.05 8.76 10.27
N ASP A 616 9.29 7.62 10.94
CA ASP A 616 9.69 6.34 10.38
C ASP A 616 8.61 5.75 9.45
N ILE A 617 7.34 5.76 9.88
CA ILE A 617 6.25 5.11 9.16
C ILE A 617 5.00 5.98 8.96
N GLY A 618 4.96 7.21 9.50
CA GLY A 618 3.84 8.14 9.34
C GLY A 618 2.77 8.01 10.41
N ALA A 619 1.51 8.24 10.04
CA ALA A 619 0.35 8.09 10.91
C ALA A 619 0.05 6.59 11.11
N MET A 620 0.14 6.10 12.35
CA MET A 620 0.08 4.67 12.67
C MET A 620 -1.20 4.29 13.39
N GLY A 621 -1.72 5.20 14.21
CA GLY A 621 -2.98 5.05 14.91
C GLY A 621 -3.64 6.42 15.07
N PHE A 622 -4.94 6.41 15.28
CA PHE A 622 -5.75 7.61 15.44
C PHE A 622 -6.84 7.41 16.48
N GLU A 623 -7.18 8.50 17.16
CA GLU A 623 -8.31 8.53 18.07
C GLU A 623 -9.61 8.65 17.29
N THR A 624 -10.38 7.55 17.27
CA THR A 624 -11.79 7.60 16.87
C THR A 624 -12.64 8.18 18.01
N PRO A 625 -13.86 8.69 17.75
CA PRO A 625 -14.73 9.20 18.81
C PRO A 625 -14.95 8.18 19.95
N GLN A 626 -15.08 6.91 19.61
CA GLN A 626 -15.20 5.81 20.57
C GLN A 626 -13.90 5.59 21.37
N ALA A 627 -12.72 5.72 20.77
CA ALA A 627 -11.45 5.59 21.49
C ALA A 627 -11.28 6.73 22.51
N ILE A 628 -11.65 7.96 22.14
CA ILE A 628 -11.65 9.11 23.05
C ILE A 628 -12.58 8.86 24.24
N LEU A 629 -13.83 8.44 23.97
CA LEU A 629 -14.77 8.15 25.05
C LEU A 629 -14.26 7.02 25.96
N PHE A 630 -13.78 5.91 25.39
CA PHE A 630 -13.28 4.78 26.19
C PHE A 630 -12.13 5.22 27.08
N ARG A 631 -11.18 5.97 26.53
CA ARG A 631 -10.07 6.55 27.29
C ARG A 631 -10.58 7.38 28.46
N LYS A 632 -11.52 8.30 28.22
CA LYS A 632 -12.09 9.16 29.26
C LYS A 632 -12.77 8.38 30.37
N LEU A 633 -13.57 7.38 30.00
CA LEU A 633 -14.27 6.50 30.95
C LEU A 633 -13.29 5.65 31.76
N ILE A 634 -12.24 5.11 31.13
CA ILE A 634 -11.20 4.33 31.80
C ILE A 634 -10.43 5.19 32.80
N VAL A 635 -9.97 6.38 32.39
CA VAL A 635 -9.18 7.28 33.25
C VAL A 635 -10.01 7.81 34.43
N SER A 636 -11.32 7.97 34.25
CA SER A 636 -12.24 8.35 35.33
C SER A 636 -12.46 7.25 36.39
N SER A 637 -12.03 6.01 36.12
CA SER A 637 -12.09 4.88 37.05
C SER A 637 -10.69 4.44 37.42
N SER A 638 -10.26 4.71 38.66
CA SER A 638 -8.93 4.33 39.14
C SER A 638 -8.65 2.83 39.00
N GLU A 639 -9.69 2.00 39.17
CA GLU A 639 -9.60 0.55 38.98
C GLU A 639 -9.38 0.19 37.50
N ALA A 640 -10.19 0.74 36.59
CA ALA A 640 -10.08 0.48 35.16
C ALA A 640 -8.72 0.95 34.60
N ALA A 641 -8.28 2.14 35.01
CA ALA A 641 -6.99 2.71 34.63
C ALA A 641 -5.82 1.90 35.19
N GLN A 642 -5.92 1.41 36.42
CA GLN A 642 -4.90 0.52 37.00
C GLN A 642 -4.81 -0.81 36.26
N ALA A 643 -5.95 -1.41 35.94
CA ALA A 643 -6.02 -2.70 35.26
C ALA A 643 -5.45 -2.63 33.83
N LEU A 644 -5.72 -1.54 33.09
CA LEU A 644 -5.28 -1.44 31.70
C LEU A 644 -3.96 -0.68 31.51
N PHE A 645 -3.86 0.53 32.08
CA PHE A 645 -2.74 1.45 31.89
C PHE A 645 -1.74 1.43 33.04
N SER A 646 -1.95 0.57 34.05
CA SER A 646 -1.13 0.56 35.27
C SER A 646 -1.12 1.93 35.98
N GLY A 647 -2.25 2.65 35.91
CA GLY A 647 -2.44 3.95 36.56
C GLY A 647 -1.78 5.12 35.83
N LYS A 648 -1.21 4.90 34.63
CA LYS A 648 -0.50 5.92 33.85
C LYS A 648 -1.41 6.62 32.85
N THR A 649 -1.08 7.86 32.51
CA THR A 649 -1.72 8.60 31.41
C THR A 649 -1.29 8.01 30.08
N ALA A 650 -2.17 7.25 29.42
CA ALA A 650 -1.91 6.65 28.13
C ALA A 650 -2.65 7.39 27.01
N THR A 651 -2.04 7.52 25.84
CA THR A 651 -2.77 7.73 24.57
C THR A 651 -3.44 6.41 24.19
N LEU A 652 -4.71 6.45 23.77
CA LEU A 652 -5.45 5.28 23.33
C LEU A 652 -5.97 5.52 21.91
N ALA A 653 -5.45 4.76 20.94
CA ALA A 653 -5.75 4.94 19.52
C ALA A 653 -6.20 3.61 18.89
N GLN A 654 -6.92 3.70 17.77
CA GLN A 654 -7.16 2.56 16.89
C GLN A 654 -6.21 2.61 15.70
N PHE A 655 -5.89 1.45 15.13
CA PHE A 655 -5.07 1.33 13.94
C PHE A 655 -5.75 0.46 12.89
N ASN A 656 -5.32 0.58 11.64
CA ASN A 656 -5.87 -0.19 10.54
C ASN A 656 -4.94 -1.36 10.14
N PRO A 657 -5.36 -2.62 10.37
CA PRO A 657 -4.65 -3.82 9.94
C PRO A 657 -4.26 -3.93 8.46
N TYR A 658 -4.93 -3.20 7.55
CA TYR A 658 -4.50 -3.15 6.15
C TYR A 658 -3.13 -2.49 5.97
N PHE A 659 -2.77 -1.55 6.85
CA PHE A 659 -1.59 -0.70 6.67
C PHE A 659 -0.49 -1.01 7.67
N ILE A 660 -0.88 -1.32 8.90
CA ILE A 660 0.04 -1.48 10.01
C ILE A 660 -0.52 -2.47 11.03
N ASN A 661 0.39 -3.17 11.69
CA ASN A 661 0.08 -4.05 12.79
C ASN A 661 1.00 -3.72 13.98
N PHE A 662 0.49 -3.94 15.18
CA PHE A 662 1.24 -3.75 16.41
C PHE A 662 1.32 -5.03 17.24
N GLU A 663 2.38 -5.14 18.04
CA GLU A 663 2.55 -6.12 19.11
C GLU A 663 3.02 -5.40 20.37
N ALA A 664 2.86 -6.02 21.54
CA ALA A 664 3.37 -5.46 22.80
C ALA A 664 4.02 -6.50 23.74
N PRO A 665 5.02 -7.30 23.30
CA PRO A 665 5.71 -8.24 24.17
C PRO A 665 6.39 -7.51 25.34
N ASP A 666 6.10 -7.93 26.57
CA ASP A 666 6.60 -7.30 27.80
C ASP A 666 6.38 -5.77 27.84
N LYS A 667 5.20 -5.35 27.36
CA LYS A 667 4.79 -3.93 27.24
C LYS A 667 5.64 -3.09 26.27
N ASN A 668 6.54 -3.69 25.48
CA ASN A 668 7.28 -2.98 24.44
C ASN A 668 6.44 -2.90 23.17
N VAL A 669 6.03 -1.70 22.76
CA VAL A 669 5.25 -1.53 21.54
C VAL A 669 6.16 -1.72 20.33
N LEU A 670 5.85 -2.75 19.55
CA LEU A 670 6.52 -3.08 18.31
C LEU A 670 5.53 -2.88 17.16
N LEU A 671 6.02 -2.40 16.02
CA LEU A 671 5.20 -2.23 14.82
C LEU A 671 5.72 -3.08 13.67
N SER A 672 4.79 -3.50 12.82
CA SER A 672 5.07 -4.09 11.52
C SER A 672 4.22 -3.38 10.49
N GLY A 673 4.86 -2.75 9.51
CA GLY A 673 4.14 -1.99 8.49
C GLY A 673 4.94 -1.78 7.22
N ASP A 674 4.22 -1.61 6.13
CA ASP A 674 4.78 -1.47 4.81
C ASP A 674 5.04 0.01 4.47
N ASN A 675 6.24 0.27 3.95
CA ASN A 675 6.69 1.57 3.48
C ASN A 675 7.83 1.36 2.48
N THR A 676 8.45 2.42 1.97
CA THR A 676 9.68 2.36 1.16
C THR A 676 10.77 1.53 1.83
N ILE A 677 10.89 1.68 3.16
CA ILE A 677 11.62 0.77 4.04
C ILE A 677 10.58 -0.01 4.84
N PRO A 678 10.30 -1.28 4.52
CA PRO A 678 9.40 -2.09 5.34
C PRO A 678 10.03 -2.34 6.70
N LEU A 679 9.25 -2.13 7.76
CA LEU A 679 9.68 -2.30 9.14
C LEU A 679 8.89 -3.44 9.75
N LEU A 680 9.57 -4.43 10.33
CA LEU A 680 8.96 -5.61 10.93
C LEU A 680 9.40 -5.78 12.37
N ARG A 681 8.45 -5.92 13.29
CA ARG A 681 8.71 -5.94 14.74
C ARG A 681 9.66 -4.82 15.17
N TYR A 682 9.48 -3.63 14.59
CA TYR A 682 10.32 -2.48 14.84
C TYR A 682 9.94 -1.80 16.15
N SER A 683 10.93 -1.59 17.01
CA SER A 683 10.77 -0.91 18.29
C SER A 683 10.94 0.60 18.13
N LEU A 684 9.87 1.34 18.42
CA LEU A 684 9.92 2.80 18.57
C LEU A 684 10.53 3.25 19.91
N GLY A 685 10.67 2.29 20.84
CA GLY A 685 10.97 2.55 22.23
C GLY A 685 9.73 2.85 23.07
N ASP A 686 8.52 2.89 22.52
CA ASP A 686 7.31 3.17 23.30
C ASP A 686 6.88 1.96 24.18
N LYS A 687 6.31 2.28 25.34
CA LYS A 687 5.72 1.33 26.29
C LYS A 687 4.20 1.45 26.26
N GLY A 688 3.53 0.30 26.33
CA GLY A 688 2.12 0.26 26.03
C GLY A 688 1.53 -1.15 25.94
N GLY A 689 0.45 -1.25 25.18
CA GLY A 689 -0.22 -2.51 24.88
C GLY A 689 -1.04 -2.46 23.61
N VAL A 690 -1.44 -3.63 23.14
CA VAL A 690 -2.28 -3.84 21.96
C VAL A 690 -3.44 -4.73 22.36
N LEU A 691 -4.66 -4.37 21.96
CA LEU A 691 -5.87 -5.10 22.26
C LEU A 691 -6.70 -5.29 20.99
N SER A 692 -7.32 -6.46 20.84
CA SER A 692 -8.42 -6.61 19.88
C SER A 692 -9.59 -5.72 20.29
N TYR A 693 -10.53 -5.46 19.37
CA TYR A 693 -11.74 -4.74 19.72
C TYR A 693 -12.56 -5.54 20.75
N LYS A 694 -12.60 -6.86 20.59
CA LYS A 694 -13.23 -7.77 21.55
C LYS A 694 -12.65 -7.63 22.95
N ASP A 695 -11.32 -7.66 23.11
CA ASP A 695 -10.68 -7.57 24.43
C ASP A 695 -10.89 -6.20 25.08
N MET A 696 -10.85 -5.12 24.28
CA MET A 696 -11.18 -3.79 24.78
C MET A 696 -12.62 -3.72 25.31
N THR A 697 -13.59 -4.20 24.53
CA THR A 697 -15.00 -4.18 24.97
C THR A 697 -15.25 -5.07 26.17
N ALA A 698 -14.54 -6.20 26.32
CA ALA A 698 -14.61 -7.04 27.51
C ALA A 698 -14.05 -6.33 28.77
N HIS A 699 -12.96 -5.56 28.62
CA HIS A 699 -12.45 -4.69 29.69
C HIS A 699 -13.47 -3.63 30.09
N MET A 700 -14.09 -2.98 29.10
CA MET A 700 -15.13 -1.97 29.32
C MET A 700 -16.38 -2.57 29.98
N ASP A 701 -16.81 -3.77 29.58
CA ASP A 701 -17.95 -4.47 30.18
C ASP A 701 -17.69 -4.84 31.65
N THR A 702 -16.44 -5.14 31.99
CA THR A 702 -16.03 -5.51 33.36
C THR A 702 -15.89 -4.30 34.27
N HIS A 703 -15.21 -3.24 33.83
CA HIS A 703 -14.82 -2.12 34.71
C HIS A 703 -15.62 -0.84 34.48
N VAL A 704 -16.35 -0.71 33.36
CA VAL A 704 -17.14 0.49 33.01
C VAL A 704 -18.46 0.13 32.31
N PRO A 705 -19.36 -0.65 32.96
CA PRO A 705 -20.46 -1.37 32.29
C PRO A 705 -21.48 -0.50 31.53
N LEU A 706 -21.59 0.80 31.85
CA LEU A 706 -22.52 1.74 31.20
C LEU A 706 -21.93 2.40 29.93
N TRP A 707 -20.76 2.00 29.46
CA TRP A 707 -20.09 2.63 28.32
C TRP A 707 -20.93 2.71 27.04
N ARG A 708 -21.84 1.74 26.80
CA ARG A 708 -22.75 1.76 25.64
C ARG A 708 -23.79 2.88 25.73
N GLU A 709 -24.28 3.16 26.93
CA GLU A 709 -25.19 4.27 27.18
C GLU A 709 -24.46 5.60 27.03
N GLU A 710 -23.24 5.70 27.58
CA GLU A 710 -22.38 6.88 27.46
C GLU A 710 -22.03 7.18 25.99
N MET A 711 -21.79 6.17 25.15
CA MET A 711 -21.63 6.36 23.70
C MET A 711 -22.86 6.99 23.06
N SER A 712 -24.06 6.51 23.42
CA SER A 712 -25.31 7.06 22.89
C SER A 712 -25.52 8.49 23.35
N LYS A 713 -25.24 8.81 24.62
CA LYS A 713 -25.32 10.18 25.17
C LYS A 713 -24.31 11.12 24.51
N ALA A 714 -23.12 10.62 24.21
CA ALA A 714 -22.08 11.35 23.50
C ALA A 714 -22.38 11.59 22.00
N GLY A 715 -23.50 11.06 21.47
CA GLY A 715 -23.86 11.19 20.06
C GLY A 715 -22.96 10.39 19.11
N ILE A 716 -22.28 9.36 19.62
CA ILE A 716 -21.37 8.52 18.84
C ILE A 716 -22.18 7.40 18.19
N VAL A 717 -22.53 7.60 16.92
CA VAL A 717 -23.34 6.64 16.14
C VAL A 717 -22.47 5.60 15.42
N GLN A 718 -21.34 6.05 14.85
CA GLN A 718 -20.43 5.19 14.10
C GLN A 718 -19.56 4.37 15.05
N ARG A 719 -19.48 3.06 14.78
CA ARG A 719 -18.62 2.13 15.52
C ARG A 719 -17.58 1.56 14.56
N TYR A 720 -16.34 1.53 15.01
CA TYR A 720 -15.25 0.92 14.26
C TYR A 720 -14.74 -0.28 15.05
N SER A 721 -14.94 -1.50 14.55
CA SER A 721 -14.44 -2.73 15.20
C SER A 721 -12.94 -2.95 14.97
N LEU A 722 -12.16 -1.87 14.92
CA LEU A 722 -10.71 -1.86 14.72
C LEU A 722 -9.96 -2.17 16.04
N PRO A 723 -8.79 -2.81 15.97
CA PRO A 723 -7.95 -3.05 17.14
C PRO A 723 -7.37 -1.75 17.72
N PHE A 724 -6.99 -1.80 18.99
CA PHE A 724 -6.46 -0.68 19.76
C PHE A 724 -4.96 -0.83 20.05
N VAL A 725 -4.28 0.30 20.10
CA VAL A 725 -2.94 0.46 20.67
C VAL A 725 -2.99 1.56 21.71
N TYR A 726 -2.36 1.33 22.86
CA TYR A 726 -2.19 2.36 23.88
C TYR A 726 -0.72 2.54 24.25
N VAL A 727 -0.30 3.79 24.48
CA VAL A 727 1.09 4.16 24.76
C VAL A 727 1.16 5.17 25.90
N TYR A 728 2.09 5.01 26.84
CA TYR A 728 2.19 5.88 28.03
C TYR A 728 3.62 6.33 28.38
N GLU A 729 4.67 5.61 27.97
CA GLU A 729 6.07 5.94 28.31
C GLU A 729 7.00 5.69 27.14
N ARG A 730 8.10 6.44 27.07
CA ARG A 730 9.24 6.13 26.20
C ARG A 730 10.31 5.36 26.99
N GLY A 731 10.85 4.32 26.38
CA GLY A 731 11.94 3.49 26.92
C GLY A 731 13.29 4.19 26.95
N ASP A 732 13.46 5.27 26.19
CA ASP A 732 14.62 6.17 26.27
C ASP A 732 14.50 7.20 27.42
N LEU A 733 13.40 7.14 28.17
CA LEU A 733 13.10 8.05 29.28
C LEU A 733 13.18 9.52 28.87
N SER A 734 12.75 9.88 27.66
CA SER A 734 12.58 11.28 27.23
C SER A 734 11.21 11.85 27.61
N VAL A 735 11.17 13.15 27.93
CA VAL A 735 9.92 13.91 28.15
C VAL A 735 9.61 14.77 26.92
N SER A 736 8.35 15.18 26.79
CA SER A 736 7.86 16.03 25.69
C SER A 736 7.53 17.41 26.25
N LEU A 737 8.14 18.46 25.70
CA LEU A 737 7.86 19.85 26.06
C LEU A 737 7.53 20.62 24.79
N TYR A 738 6.27 21.02 24.62
CA TYR A 738 5.76 21.69 23.40
C TYR A 738 6.08 20.92 22.11
N GLY A 739 6.03 19.58 22.16
CA GLY A 739 6.38 18.70 21.04
C GLY A 739 7.87 18.33 20.93
N ALA A 740 8.79 19.10 21.51
CA ALA A 740 10.22 18.77 21.53
C ALA A 740 10.56 17.68 22.54
N LYS A 741 11.39 16.72 22.13
CA LYS A 741 11.85 15.64 23.02
C LYS A 741 13.06 16.05 23.83
N VAL A 742 12.93 16.10 25.15
CA VAL A 742 14.03 16.39 26.09
C VAL A 742 14.55 15.09 26.67
N TYR A 743 15.84 14.82 26.46
CA TYR A 743 16.49 13.58 26.86
C TYR A 743 17.29 13.76 28.15
N PRO A 744 17.17 12.84 29.14
CA PRO A 744 18.02 12.85 30.32
C PRO A 744 19.50 12.82 29.98
N GLU A 745 19.90 12.12 28.91
CA GLU A 745 21.30 12.01 28.50
C GLU A 745 21.94 13.38 28.17
N THR A 746 21.20 14.28 27.53
CA THR A 746 21.65 15.66 27.26
C THR A 746 21.81 16.42 28.57
N ILE A 747 20.81 16.38 29.45
CA ILE A 747 20.86 17.06 30.76
C ILE A 747 22.00 16.51 31.63
N ARG A 748 22.26 15.20 31.57
CA ARG A 748 23.32 14.54 32.33
C ARG A 748 24.71 15.10 32.01
N LYS A 749 24.96 15.51 30.76
CA LYS A 749 26.25 16.11 30.36
C LYS A 749 26.54 17.40 31.12
N VAL A 750 25.52 18.19 31.49
CA VAL A 750 25.68 19.41 32.30
C VAL A 750 26.30 19.06 33.66
N PHE A 751 25.84 17.98 34.29
CA PHE A 751 26.37 17.53 35.59
C PHE A 751 27.78 16.92 35.51
N LEU A 752 28.26 16.61 34.30
CA LEU A 752 29.65 16.16 34.08
C LEU A 752 30.63 17.33 33.91
N GLU A 753 30.14 18.57 33.77
CA GLU A 753 31.00 19.75 33.76
C GLU A 753 31.55 20.03 35.17
N GLY A 754 32.86 20.27 35.27
CA GLY A 754 33.56 20.41 36.56
C GLY A 754 32.99 21.51 37.48
N ARG A 755 32.33 22.54 36.92
CA ARG A 755 31.70 23.62 37.69
C ARG A 755 30.42 23.21 38.43
N PHE A 756 29.78 22.11 38.05
CA PHE A 756 28.54 21.61 38.65
C PHE A 756 28.74 20.33 39.47
N SER A 757 29.80 19.57 39.17
CA SER A 757 30.13 18.33 39.89
C SER A 757 30.37 18.55 41.38
N ASP A 758 30.79 19.75 41.80
CA ASP A 758 31.05 20.06 43.21
C ASP A 758 29.76 20.26 44.03
N PHE A 759 28.65 20.59 43.38
CA PHE A 759 27.38 20.93 44.03
C PHE A 759 26.36 19.79 44.04
N TYR A 760 26.35 18.96 42.99
CA TYR A 760 25.27 17.99 42.74
C TYR A 760 25.79 16.56 42.66
N THR A 761 24.95 15.59 43.04
CA THR A 761 25.33 14.16 42.97
C THR A 761 25.30 13.61 41.55
N GLY A 762 24.68 14.35 40.62
CA GLY A 762 24.39 13.93 39.25
C GLY A 762 23.09 13.13 39.12
N LYS A 763 22.35 12.88 40.22
CA LYS A 763 20.99 12.35 40.16
C LYS A 763 19.99 13.48 39.90
N PHE A 764 19.09 13.24 38.96
CA PHE A 764 17.97 14.14 38.68
C PHE A 764 16.75 13.37 38.17
N THR A 765 15.60 14.04 38.18
CA THR A 765 14.34 13.55 37.62
C THR A 765 13.66 14.67 36.85
N LEU A 766 13.18 14.35 35.65
CA LEU A 766 12.43 15.25 34.78
C LEU A 766 10.94 15.03 35.00
N ILE A 767 10.19 16.10 35.16
CA ILE A 767 8.73 16.06 35.28
C ILE A 767 8.15 17.17 34.41
N VAL A 768 7.19 16.83 33.54
CA VAL A 768 6.41 17.84 32.83
C VAL A 768 5.13 18.06 33.62
N ARG A 769 4.96 19.28 34.12
CA ARG A 769 3.80 19.69 34.88
C ARG A 769 2.88 20.56 34.03
N TYR A 770 1.66 20.68 34.52
CA TYR A 770 0.63 21.52 33.94
C TYR A 770 0.14 22.46 35.04
N ASP A 771 0.10 23.76 34.74
CA ASP A 771 -0.52 24.73 35.64
C ASP A 771 -2.07 24.66 35.56
N GLN A 772 -2.76 25.56 36.26
CA GLN A 772 -4.23 25.63 36.24
C GLN A 772 -4.78 25.97 34.86
N GLU A 773 -4.00 26.66 34.04
CA GLU A 773 -4.34 26.99 32.66
C GLU A 773 -3.92 25.88 31.69
N GLN A 774 -3.32 24.77 32.16
CA GLN A 774 -2.77 23.68 31.36
C GLN A 774 -1.53 24.04 30.54
N ASN A 775 -0.80 25.10 30.89
CA ASN A 775 0.51 25.38 30.29
C ASN A 775 1.53 24.34 30.76
N GLN A 776 2.36 23.85 29.84
CA GLN A 776 3.43 22.92 30.18
C GLN A 776 4.65 23.67 30.73
N HIS A 777 5.26 23.12 31.77
CA HIS A 777 6.59 23.51 32.22
C HIS A 777 7.42 22.29 32.60
N LEU A 778 8.74 22.38 32.40
CA LEU A 778 9.67 21.30 32.68
C LEU A 778 10.31 21.51 34.06
N GLU A 779 9.99 20.66 35.02
CA GLU A 779 10.68 20.60 36.31
C GLU A 779 11.90 19.67 36.19
N VAL A 780 13.06 20.17 36.57
CA VAL A 780 14.29 19.38 36.72
C VAL A 780 14.61 19.29 38.21
N HIS A 781 14.22 18.18 38.83
CA HIS A 781 14.50 17.91 40.23
C HIS A 781 15.92 17.38 40.35
N VAL A 782 16.77 18.00 41.17
CA VAL A 782 18.21 17.69 41.26
C VAL A 782 18.61 17.39 42.70
N GLU A 783 19.34 16.30 42.93
CA GLU A 783 19.89 15.96 44.24
C GLU A 783 21.21 16.69 44.49
N GLN A 784 21.27 17.42 45.61
CA GLN A 784 22.49 18.09 46.07
C GLN A 784 23.44 17.12 46.80
N LYS A 785 24.75 17.39 46.73
CA LYS A 785 25.74 16.67 47.54
C LYS A 785 25.60 17.05 49.02
N LYS A 786 25.92 16.10 49.89
CA LYS A 786 26.03 16.34 51.34
C LYS A 786 27.10 17.39 51.60
N ASP A 787 26.74 18.45 52.32
CA ASP A 787 27.60 19.58 52.68
C ASP A 787 28.10 20.45 51.50
N ALA A 788 27.41 20.42 50.35
CA ALA A 788 27.72 21.28 49.20
C ALA A 788 27.55 22.78 49.52
N PRO A 789 28.37 23.68 48.93
CA PRO A 789 28.14 25.12 49.03
C PRO A 789 26.78 25.51 48.40
N ARG A 790 26.23 26.66 48.77
CA ARG A 790 24.96 27.14 48.20
C ARG A 790 25.09 27.27 46.68
N SER A 791 24.25 26.55 45.95
CA SER A 791 24.26 26.53 44.49
C SER A 791 23.11 27.38 43.93
N ASP A 792 23.31 27.94 42.74
CA ASP A 792 22.31 28.77 42.04
C ASP A 792 21.54 27.91 41.03
N SER A 793 20.25 27.68 41.30
CA SER A 793 19.36 26.93 40.41
C SER A 793 19.21 27.59 39.04
N LYS A 794 19.32 28.93 38.96
CA LYS A 794 19.25 29.67 37.70
C LYS A 794 20.47 29.38 36.82
N MET A 795 21.66 29.38 37.40
CA MET A 795 22.89 29.05 36.68
C MET A 795 22.86 27.63 36.10
N LEU A 796 22.27 26.68 36.83
CA LEU A 796 22.08 25.32 36.32
C LEU A 796 21.02 25.27 35.21
N ALA A 797 19.90 25.99 35.36
CA ALA A 797 18.87 26.09 34.33
C ALA A 797 19.43 26.65 33.02
N ASP A 798 20.19 27.75 33.09
CA ASP A 798 20.83 28.39 31.92
C ASP A 798 21.79 27.43 31.20
N ALA A 799 22.56 26.63 31.96
CA ALA A 799 23.46 25.62 31.39
C ALA A 799 22.71 24.46 30.70
N ILE A 800 21.60 24.02 31.30
CA ILE A 800 20.71 23.02 30.68
C ILE A 800 20.14 23.56 29.36
N VAL A 801 19.61 24.79 29.37
CA VAL A 801 19.04 25.43 28.17
C VAL A 801 20.09 25.59 27.08
N ALA A 802 21.28 26.09 27.42
CA ALA A 802 22.36 26.26 26.45
C ALA A 802 22.72 24.95 25.74
N LEU A 803 22.77 23.84 26.48
CA LEU A 803 23.07 22.54 25.91
C LEU A 803 21.91 21.96 25.10
N LEU A 804 20.66 22.12 25.55
CA LEU A 804 19.47 21.70 24.79
C LEU A 804 19.35 22.48 23.48
N VAL A 805 19.54 23.81 23.52
CA VAL A 805 19.61 24.65 22.32
C VAL A 805 20.72 24.16 21.39
N HIS A 806 21.89 23.80 21.91
CA HIS A 806 23.01 23.34 21.10
C HIS A 806 22.77 21.96 20.44
N GLU A 807 22.21 20.99 21.17
CA GLU A 807 22.14 19.59 20.72
C GLU A 807 20.78 19.16 20.16
N ASN A 808 19.72 19.93 20.38
CA ASN A 808 18.36 19.57 19.97
C ASN A 808 17.73 20.64 19.05
N ALA A 809 17.55 20.28 17.78
CA ALA A 809 17.00 21.19 16.77
C ALA A 809 15.53 21.56 17.01
N GLU A 810 14.71 20.63 17.52
CA GLU A 810 13.31 20.93 17.89
C GLU A 810 13.30 21.94 19.04
N TYR A 811 14.02 21.64 20.12
CA TYR A 811 14.07 22.51 21.30
C TYR A 811 14.58 23.92 20.94
N ARG A 812 15.64 24.02 20.13
CA ARG A 812 16.15 25.30 19.60
C ARG A 812 15.05 26.08 18.87
N SER A 813 14.34 25.43 17.95
CA SER A 813 13.25 26.07 17.20
C SER A 813 12.14 26.59 18.11
N HIS A 814 11.82 25.91 19.20
CA HIS A 814 10.83 26.38 20.16
C HIS A 814 11.38 27.51 21.03
N HIS A 815 12.62 27.39 21.51
CA HIS A 815 13.27 28.43 22.30
C HIS A 815 13.36 29.77 21.53
N ASP A 816 13.62 29.74 20.22
CA ASP A 816 13.65 30.96 19.40
C ASP A 816 12.28 31.65 19.28
N GLN A 817 11.18 30.92 19.52
CA GLN A 817 9.81 31.41 19.34
C GLN A 817 9.09 31.72 20.66
N ILE A 818 9.30 30.90 21.68
CA ILE A 818 8.63 30.94 22.99
C ILE A 818 9.64 30.73 24.13
N PRO A 819 10.71 31.56 24.22
CA PRO A 819 11.83 31.32 25.13
C PRO A 819 11.37 31.15 26.58
N ASP A 820 10.45 31.99 27.05
CA ASP A 820 9.98 31.99 28.44
C ASP A 820 9.20 30.72 28.83
N LYS A 821 8.59 30.02 27.86
CA LYS A 821 7.76 28.82 28.12
C LYS A 821 8.56 27.52 28.13
N VAL A 822 9.77 27.52 27.58
CA VAL A 822 10.60 26.31 27.48
C VAL A 822 11.73 26.27 28.50
N LEU A 823 11.86 27.31 29.33
CA LEU A 823 12.82 27.35 30.44
C LEU A 823 12.47 26.29 31.49
N PRO A 824 13.46 25.47 31.94
CA PRO A 824 13.22 24.50 32.99
C PRO A 824 13.25 25.12 34.38
N ASP A 825 12.31 24.70 35.23
CA ASP A 825 12.30 24.97 36.65
C ASP A 825 13.23 23.99 37.37
N VAL A 826 14.41 24.48 37.78
CA VAL A 826 15.38 23.66 38.52
C VAL A 826 15.04 23.67 40.00
N ILE A 827 14.64 22.50 40.53
CA ILE A 827 14.25 22.31 41.93
C ILE A 827 15.32 21.49 42.63
N LEU A 828 15.94 22.08 43.66
CA LEU A 828 17.05 21.46 44.38
C LEU A 828 16.55 20.72 45.62
N TRP A 829 16.95 19.46 45.77
CA TRP A 829 16.59 18.60 46.89
C TRP A 829 17.82 18.24 47.74
N PRO A 830 17.66 18.14 49.07
CA PRO A 830 18.72 17.67 49.93
C PRO A 830 19.11 16.22 49.60
N PHE A 831 20.35 15.87 49.92
CA PHE A 831 20.89 14.51 49.71
C PHE A 831 19.98 13.44 50.35
N GLY A 832 19.54 12.47 49.55
CA GLY A 832 18.71 11.35 50.03
C GLY A 832 17.27 11.70 50.39
N ASP A 833 16.69 12.73 49.77
CA ASP A 833 15.28 13.09 49.99
C ASP A 833 14.34 11.88 49.79
N PRO A 834 13.48 11.53 50.76
CA PRO A 834 12.69 10.30 50.71
C PRO A 834 11.59 10.28 49.64
N LEU A 835 11.17 11.44 49.11
CA LEU A 835 10.09 11.55 48.11
C LEU A 835 10.63 11.53 46.67
N HIS A 836 11.79 12.14 46.44
CA HIS A 836 12.38 12.28 45.10
C HIS A 836 13.64 11.42 44.89
N PHE A 837 14.46 11.19 45.92
CA PHE A 837 15.74 10.46 45.82
C PHE A 837 15.90 9.40 46.91
N GLY A 838 14.79 8.79 47.35
CA GLY A 838 14.78 7.74 48.35
C GLY A 838 15.60 6.51 47.92
N PRO A 839 15.79 5.52 48.82
CA PRO A 839 16.66 4.37 48.60
C PRO A 839 16.09 3.37 47.57
N ASN A 840 15.98 3.79 46.31
CA ASN A 840 15.71 2.94 45.17
C ASN A 840 17.05 2.59 44.50
N PRO A 841 17.37 1.29 44.29
CA PRO A 841 18.64 0.90 43.68
C PRO A 841 18.79 1.36 42.21
N LYS A 842 17.72 1.83 41.55
CA LYS A 842 17.76 2.39 40.19
C LYS A 842 17.28 3.84 40.18
N GLN A 843 18.07 4.73 39.56
CA GLN A 843 17.69 6.13 39.35
C GLN A 843 16.45 6.22 38.45
N GLN A 844 15.43 6.95 38.91
CA GLN A 844 14.25 7.30 38.10
C GLN A 844 14.50 8.65 37.41
N TRP A 845 14.63 8.63 36.08
CA TRP A 845 14.93 9.82 35.29
C TRP A 845 13.68 10.60 34.86
N ILE A 846 12.51 9.95 34.82
CA ILE A 846 11.20 10.57 34.62
C ILE A 846 10.27 10.12 35.74
N LYS A 847 9.38 11.00 36.18
CA LYS A 847 8.32 10.69 37.14
C LYS A 847 6.96 11.21 36.70
#